data_AF-A0A972IL43-F1
#
_entry.id   AF-A0A972IL43-F1
#
_cell.length_a   1.000
_cell.length_b   1.000
_cell.length_c   1.000
_cell.angle_alpha   90.00
_cell.angle_beta   90.00
_cell.angle_gamma   90.00
#
_symmetry.space_group_name_H-M   'P 1'
#
loop_
_entity.id
_entity.type
_entity.pdbx_description
1 polymer ?
#
loop_
_entity_poly.entity_id
_entity_poly.type
_entity_poly.pdbx_seq_one_letter_code
_entity_poly.pdbx_strand_id
1 'polypeptide(L)'
;MNRLVVLLIAAISSVPCLAKTISVDDDGSADYATIQKAIDDSWDGDVIVVRPGTYRERIVFNGRGVTVRSLAPDDPAVVRTTVIAGPSGSSVIFDFGEGGDSVLQGFTVTGYGVFCVGSAPTISKNIIRDCQSAGITGQSDAAPTIVGNTIVYNELEGIFACNGSIRGNTISYNNAGVAYCNGSIRDNLISYNSNAGGLYFCDGEIVGNTIVGNFAIPEGGGLYACNGWIENNVIAGNRAEGEGGGLYSCTQLVCNNTIVGNIAGTYGGAISRCPGTVCNNIFAFNAAPLTAGIYGLCINSYNVFWMNDGGNFGGNAAMGLGDVVADPSFAADGRWDDNGTADTDDDVWIDGDYHLRSQAGRWDPMVRQWVIDTETSRCIDAGNPTSEWSAELWPHGRKINLGAYGGTAQASMSLTDTGHPADLNHDGHVEADDLARFATMWPVQDDLLAEDIDRNGVVDFRDFAILGKVWRSGPPVPTPPLPNPMTWATAPYGTGPYSIAMVATTATSTDETGVEYYFENFLTPDINSGWRTFVAGQEPRWEQTELQPATLYWYRVKARNRGNRLETDWSEITRAATLADDTEAPTPNPMSWETEPYGVSSNTIRMVATEATDASGVEYQFDCTSHPDYSSNWQASRTYELTSVPHGQYTFRVRARDKSPNQNTTLFSLSVTADLQPPTPAPMEWESEPEEVKRGNTSLSYYAEMTAAEAVDDAAGVEYFFECTTESGFSSKWQSSRQYSVLIGRSGQGHRFRVKARDTSPGHNETGWSSVVMAR
;
A
#
# COMPACT_ATOMS: atom_id res chain seq x y z
N MET A 1 29.64 35.33 -77.90
CA MET A 1 29.55 36.48 -76.98
C MET A 1 28.49 36.17 -75.92
N ASN A 2 28.93 36.14 -74.64
CA ASN A 2 28.16 36.32 -73.39
C ASN A 2 27.05 35.33 -72.97
N ARG A 3 27.43 34.08 -72.68
CA ARG A 3 26.84 33.30 -71.57
C ARG A 3 27.87 32.71 -70.58
N LEU A 4 29.17 32.74 -70.90
CA LEU A 4 30.23 32.25 -70.02
C LEU A 4 30.81 33.27 -69.02
N VAL A 5 30.50 34.57 -69.16
CA VAL A 5 31.10 35.62 -68.31
C VAL A 5 30.28 35.89 -67.03
N VAL A 6 29.01 35.47 -66.98
CA VAL A 6 28.15 35.68 -65.78
C VAL A 6 28.34 34.57 -64.73
N LEU A 7 28.76 33.36 -65.13
CA LEU A 7 29.04 32.26 -64.19
C LEU A 7 30.43 32.37 -63.52
N LEU A 8 31.36 33.14 -64.09
CA LEU A 8 32.70 33.33 -63.49
C LEU A 8 32.77 34.50 -62.49
N ILE A 9 31.74 35.35 -62.41
CA ILE A 9 31.67 36.48 -61.45
C ILE A 9 30.92 36.09 -60.16
N ALA A 10 30.13 35.00 -60.17
CA ALA A 10 29.50 34.46 -58.95
C ALA A 10 30.43 33.57 -58.10
N ALA A 11 31.65 33.27 -58.59
CA ALA A 11 32.59 32.35 -57.94
C ALA A 11 33.81 33.06 -57.31
N ILE A 12 33.83 34.40 -57.26
CA ILE A 12 34.91 35.18 -56.63
C ILE A 12 34.30 36.24 -55.72
N SER A 13 33.69 35.78 -54.61
CA SER A 13 33.68 36.46 -53.30
C SER A 13 32.81 35.72 -52.27
N SER A 14 32.94 34.39 -52.14
CA SER A 14 32.74 33.75 -50.84
C SER A 14 34.12 33.59 -50.23
N VAL A 15 34.73 34.71 -49.86
CA VAL A 15 35.81 34.67 -48.87
C VAL A 15 35.12 34.09 -47.62
N PRO A 16 35.57 32.98 -47.05
CA PRO A 16 35.10 32.61 -45.72
C PRO A 16 35.44 33.79 -44.82
N CYS A 17 34.42 34.57 -44.44
CA CYS A 17 34.55 35.54 -43.38
C CYS A 17 34.87 34.68 -42.16
N LEU A 18 36.13 34.71 -41.72
CA LEU A 18 36.51 34.06 -40.48
C LEU A 18 35.68 34.73 -39.36
N ALA A 19 35.00 33.91 -38.57
CA ALA A 19 34.31 34.35 -37.37
C ALA A 19 35.21 35.28 -36.55
N LYS A 20 34.78 36.52 -36.36
CA LYS A 20 35.49 37.53 -35.60
C LYS A 20 35.06 37.46 -34.14
N THR A 21 36.02 37.70 -33.24
CA THR A 21 35.71 38.04 -31.85
C THR A 21 35.56 39.55 -31.70
N ILE A 22 34.41 39.99 -31.18
CA ILE A 22 34.06 41.38 -30.92
C ILE A 22 33.98 41.59 -29.41
N SER A 23 34.64 42.62 -28.89
CA SER A 23 34.65 42.94 -27.45
C SER A 23 33.63 44.03 -27.09
N VAL A 24 32.97 43.88 -25.94
CA VAL A 24 32.03 44.88 -25.39
C VAL A 24 32.36 45.19 -23.93
N ASP A 25 32.36 46.47 -23.55
CA ASP A 25 32.68 46.98 -22.21
C ASP A 25 31.94 48.31 -21.97
N ASP A 26 31.10 48.43 -20.93
CA ASP A 26 30.24 49.61 -20.72
C ASP A 26 31.00 50.82 -20.15
N ASP A 27 32.12 50.58 -19.46
CA ASP A 27 32.94 51.61 -18.84
C ASP A 27 34.44 51.58 -19.24
N GLY A 28 34.82 50.65 -20.12
CA GLY A 28 36.22 50.38 -20.47
C GLY A 28 36.56 50.40 -21.96
N SER A 29 37.76 49.92 -22.29
CA SER A 29 38.28 49.91 -23.66
C SER A 29 37.94 48.59 -24.36
N ALA A 30 36.88 48.61 -25.16
CA ALA A 30 36.47 47.53 -26.05
C ALA A 30 36.06 48.05 -27.43
N ASP A 31 35.75 47.16 -28.37
CA ASP A 31 35.31 47.55 -29.72
C ASP A 31 33.99 48.34 -29.68
N TYR A 32 33.10 47.98 -28.76
CA TYR A 32 31.81 48.65 -28.54
C TYR A 32 31.54 48.89 -27.06
N ALA A 33 30.78 49.95 -26.77
CA ALA A 33 30.27 50.25 -25.42
C ALA A 33 28.92 49.59 -25.11
N THR A 34 28.23 49.07 -26.15
CA THR A 34 26.91 48.45 -26.02
C THR A 34 26.86 47.14 -26.80
N ILE A 35 26.09 46.18 -26.29
CA ILE A 35 25.94 44.86 -26.87
C ILE A 35 25.14 44.93 -28.17
N GLN A 36 24.05 45.72 -28.23
CA GLN A 36 23.23 45.78 -29.44
C GLN A 36 24.04 46.27 -30.66
N LYS A 37 24.92 47.25 -30.45
CA LYS A 37 25.75 47.78 -31.54
C LYS A 37 26.77 46.75 -32.04
N ALA A 38 27.30 45.93 -31.13
CA ALA A 38 28.16 44.82 -31.50
C ALA A 38 27.42 43.77 -32.35
N ILE A 39 26.15 43.47 -32.01
CA ILE A 39 25.30 42.60 -32.82
C ILE A 39 25.03 43.21 -34.20
N ASP A 40 24.68 44.49 -34.26
CA ASP A 40 24.34 45.17 -35.51
C ASP A 40 25.51 45.16 -36.53
N ASP A 41 26.75 45.20 -36.03
CA ASP A 41 27.98 45.20 -36.84
C ASP A 41 28.60 43.78 -37.04
N SER A 42 27.97 42.73 -36.50
CA SER A 42 28.46 41.33 -36.57
C SER A 42 27.96 40.56 -37.80
N TRP A 43 28.58 39.42 -38.11
CA TRP A 43 28.15 38.47 -39.13
C TRP A 43 27.93 37.08 -38.52
N ASP A 44 27.13 36.23 -39.17
CA ASP A 44 26.89 34.86 -38.71
C ASP A 44 28.22 34.13 -38.41
N GLY A 45 28.28 33.48 -37.25
CA GLY A 45 29.47 32.83 -36.71
C GLY A 45 30.34 33.72 -35.81
N ASP A 46 30.16 35.04 -35.80
CA ASP A 46 30.91 35.93 -34.91
C ASP A 46 30.60 35.66 -33.42
N VAL A 47 31.59 36.00 -32.58
CA VAL A 47 31.50 35.85 -31.11
C VAL A 47 31.65 37.21 -30.46
N ILE A 48 30.60 37.66 -29.77
CA ILE A 48 30.56 38.90 -29.00
C ILE A 48 30.86 38.55 -27.54
N VAL A 49 32.00 39.04 -27.04
CA VAL A 49 32.50 38.80 -25.68
C VAL A 49 32.30 40.04 -24.84
N VAL A 50 31.44 39.92 -23.82
CA VAL A 50 30.99 41.03 -22.97
C VAL A 50 31.66 40.97 -21.61
N ARG A 51 32.27 42.08 -21.18
CA ARG A 51 32.91 42.20 -19.86
C ARG A 51 31.89 42.38 -18.72
N PRO A 52 32.26 42.13 -17.46
CA PRO A 52 31.43 42.50 -16.30
C PRO A 52 31.00 43.97 -16.36
N GLY A 53 29.72 44.24 -16.15
CA GLY A 53 29.12 45.55 -16.39
C GLY A 53 27.59 45.48 -16.33
N THR A 54 26.91 46.63 -16.27
CA THR A 54 25.44 46.69 -16.30
C THR A 54 24.95 47.36 -17.57
N TYR A 55 24.57 46.54 -18.54
CA TYR A 55 24.12 46.95 -19.85
C TYR A 55 22.61 47.26 -19.82
N ARG A 56 22.30 48.56 -19.71
CA ARG A 56 20.92 49.09 -19.65
C ARG A 56 20.36 49.32 -21.04
N GLU A 57 20.18 48.25 -21.78
CA GLU A 57 19.71 48.27 -23.16
C GLU A 57 18.86 47.03 -23.47
N ARG A 58 18.16 47.06 -24.59
CA ARG A 58 17.43 45.92 -25.14
C ARG A 58 18.29 45.25 -26.20
N ILE A 59 18.37 43.92 -26.14
CA ILE A 59 19.13 43.09 -27.07
C ILE A 59 18.17 42.37 -28.03
N VAL A 60 18.41 42.54 -29.33
CA VAL A 60 17.64 41.91 -30.41
C VAL A 60 18.64 41.28 -31.38
N PHE A 61 18.55 39.97 -31.58
CA PHE A 61 19.48 39.23 -32.44
C PHE A 61 19.23 39.47 -33.94
N ASN A 62 18.03 39.91 -34.33
CA ASN A 62 17.68 40.29 -35.71
C ASN A 62 18.00 39.20 -36.75
N GLY A 63 17.80 37.93 -36.40
CA GLY A 63 18.03 36.78 -37.28
C GLY A 63 19.50 36.36 -37.42
N ARG A 64 20.42 36.93 -36.65
CA ARG A 64 21.87 36.63 -36.74
C ARG A 64 22.25 35.40 -35.93
N GLY A 65 22.96 34.47 -36.59
CA GLY A 65 23.56 33.29 -35.96
C GLY A 65 24.88 33.63 -35.26
N VAL A 66 24.83 34.45 -34.20
CA VAL A 66 26.02 34.89 -33.45
C VAL A 66 26.01 34.38 -32.02
N THR A 67 27.21 34.21 -31.45
CA THR A 67 27.35 33.90 -30.02
C THR A 67 27.58 35.18 -29.22
N VAL A 68 26.61 35.57 -28.40
CA VAL A 68 26.76 36.61 -27.38
C VAL A 68 27.03 35.93 -26.05
N ARG A 69 28.22 36.15 -25.48
CA ARG A 69 28.63 35.54 -24.22
C ARG A 69 29.34 36.50 -23.27
N SER A 70 29.25 36.25 -21.97
CA SER A 70 30.13 36.92 -21.01
C SER A 70 31.59 36.48 -21.17
N LEU A 71 32.50 37.22 -20.52
CA LEU A 71 33.93 36.98 -20.58
C LEU A 71 34.30 35.54 -20.19
N ALA A 72 33.69 35.02 -19.12
CA ALA A 72 33.87 33.69 -18.57
C ALA A 72 32.50 33.10 -18.16
N PRO A 73 31.78 32.44 -19.08
CA PRO A 73 30.42 31.95 -18.83
C PRO A 73 30.34 30.78 -17.83
N ASP A 74 31.47 30.16 -17.51
CA ASP A 74 31.60 29.09 -16.51
C ASP A 74 31.98 29.61 -15.11
N ASP A 75 32.27 30.90 -14.98
CA ASP A 75 32.58 31.54 -13.68
C ASP A 75 31.31 32.24 -13.15
N PRO A 76 30.66 31.70 -12.09
CA PRO A 76 29.44 32.30 -11.54
C PRO A 76 29.62 33.75 -11.08
N ALA A 77 30.84 34.15 -10.68
CA ALA A 77 31.11 35.52 -10.26
C ALA A 77 31.06 36.49 -11.46
N VAL A 78 31.55 36.06 -12.62
CA VAL A 78 31.47 36.83 -13.87
C VAL A 78 30.02 36.88 -14.35
N VAL A 79 29.34 35.74 -14.44
CA VAL A 79 27.93 35.67 -14.86
C VAL A 79 27.03 36.59 -14.02
N ARG A 80 27.22 36.61 -12.70
CA ARG A 80 26.46 37.46 -11.77
C ARG A 80 26.66 38.97 -12.01
N THR A 81 27.82 39.37 -12.53
CA THR A 81 28.20 40.78 -12.69
C THR A 81 28.12 41.29 -14.12
N THR A 82 27.92 40.42 -15.11
CA THR A 82 27.59 40.79 -16.49
C THR A 82 26.07 40.83 -16.66
N VAL A 83 25.46 41.99 -16.43
CA VAL A 83 24.01 42.16 -16.32
C VAL A 83 23.41 42.79 -17.56
N ILE A 84 22.36 42.19 -18.12
CA ILE A 84 21.50 42.78 -19.15
C ILE A 84 20.19 43.22 -18.49
N ALA A 85 19.88 44.52 -18.56
CA ALA A 85 18.70 45.11 -17.94
C ALA A 85 17.95 46.01 -18.93
N GLY A 86 17.00 45.42 -19.68
CA GLY A 86 16.16 46.13 -20.62
C GLY A 86 15.30 47.20 -19.93
N PRO A 87 15.25 48.45 -20.45
CA PRO A 87 14.50 49.53 -19.80
C PRO A 87 12.98 49.43 -19.99
N SER A 88 12.51 48.67 -20.98
CA SER A 88 11.09 48.40 -21.26
C SER A 88 10.94 47.21 -22.20
N GLY A 89 9.89 46.40 -22.06
CA GLY A 89 9.74 45.16 -22.84
C GLY A 89 10.89 44.17 -22.61
N SER A 90 10.82 42.98 -23.21
CA SER A 90 11.80 41.90 -23.01
C SER A 90 13.23 42.35 -23.22
N SER A 91 14.12 41.93 -22.31
CA SER A 91 15.52 42.37 -22.27
C SER A 91 16.34 41.77 -23.40
N VAL A 92 16.03 40.51 -23.77
CA VAL A 92 16.62 39.82 -24.92
C VAL A 92 15.52 39.26 -25.81
N ILE A 93 15.65 39.45 -27.13
CA ILE A 93 14.62 39.10 -28.12
C ILE A 93 15.24 38.31 -29.28
N PHE A 94 14.55 37.23 -29.65
CA PHE A 94 14.77 36.39 -30.83
C PHE A 94 13.47 36.27 -31.62
N ASP A 95 13.24 37.14 -32.60
CA ASP A 95 11.94 37.29 -33.29
C ASP A 95 12.03 37.23 -34.82
N PHE A 96 13.16 36.81 -35.38
CA PHE A 96 13.39 36.78 -36.83
C PHE A 96 13.96 35.44 -37.33
N GLY A 97 13.49 34.32 -36.74
CA GLY A 97 13.83 32.97 -37.18
C GLY A 97 15.24 32.51 -36.80
N GLU A 98 15.79 33.07 -35.72
CA GLU A 98 17.09 32.67 -35.16
C GLU A 98 17.15 31.17 -34.88
N GLY A 99 18.21 30.50 -35.35
CA GLY A 99 18.50 29.09 -35.08
C GLY A 99 19.47 28.87 -33.92
N GLY A 100 19.89 27.62 -33.70
CA GLY A 100 20.74 27.24 -32.56
C GLY A 100 22.11 27.93 -32.49
N ASP A 101 22.59 28.48 -33.60
CA ASP A 101 23.82 29.27 -33.68
C ASP A 101 23.67 30.68 -33.09
N SER A 102 22.43 31.11 -32.81
CA SER A 102 22.14 32.35 -32.07
C SER A 102 22.17 32.03 -30.58
N VAL A 103 23.30 32.34 -29.94
CA VAL A 103 23.59 31.89 -28.57
C VAL A 103 23.60 33.07 -27.60
N LEU A 104 22.85 32.96 -26.50
CA LEU A 104 22.97 33.81 -25.32
C LEU A 104 23.59 32.99 -24.18
N GLN A 105 24.77 33.40 -23.69
CA GLN A 105 25.51 32.60 -22.72
C GLN A 105 26.18 33.39 -21.59
N GLY A 106 25.96 32.96 -20.34
CA GLY A 106 26.73 33.47 -19.19
C GLY A 106 26.34 34.86 -18.70
N PHE A 107 25.09 35.28 -18.84
CA PHE A 107 24.61 36.59 -18.38
C PHE A 107 23.70 36.49 -17.16
N THR A 108 23.63 37.57 -16.39
CA THR A 108 22.46 37.85 -15.56
C THR A 108 21.44 38.66 -16.36
N VAL A 109 20.23 38.17 -16.56
CA VAL A 109 19.15 38.86 -17.27
C VAL A 109 18.05 39.22 -16.27
N THR A 110 17.65 40.49 -16.25
CA THR A 110 16.55 41.01 -15.41
C THR A 110 15.63 41.90 -16.24
N GLY A 111 14.56 42.45 -15.66
CA GLY A 111 13.56 43.27 -16.36
C GLY A 111 12.41 42.44 -16.89
N TYR A 112 12.31 42.21 -18.20
CA TYR A 112 11.23 41.41 -18.81
C TYR A 112 11.76 40.14 -19.50
N GLY A 113 12.83 39.56 -18.94
CA GLY A 113 13.36 38.25 -19.34
C GLY A 113 13.80 38.14 -20.79
N VAL A 114 13.68 36.93 -21.32
CA VAL A 114 14.01 36.54 -22.70
C VAL A 114 12.74 36.19 -23.46
N PHE A 115 12.63 36.66 -24.72
CA PHE A 115 11.48 36.42 -25.57
C PHE A 115 11.87 35.80 -26.91
N CYS A 116 11.23 34.68 -27.25
CA CYS A 116 11.46 33.93 -28.49
C CYS A 116 10.15 33.85 -29.29
N VAL A 117 10.19 34.20 -30.58
CA VAL A 117 9.04 34.15 -31.49
C VAL A 117 9.41 33.36 -32.73
N GLY A 118 8.82 32.17 -32.90
CA GLY A 118 9.09 31.31 -34.07
C GLY A 118 10.57 31.01 -34.30
N SER A 119 11.37 31.02 -33.23
CA SER A 119 12.83 30.89 -33.24
C SER A 119 13.28 29.73 -32.35
N ALA A 120 14.49 29.23 -32.59
CA ALA A 120 15.12 28.12 -31.88
C ALA A 120 16.56 28.46 -31.43
N PRO A 121 16.77 29.56 -30.66
CA PRO A 121 18.09 29.95 -30.19
C PRO A 121 18.63 29.02 -29.10
N THR A 122 19.92 29.13 -28.78
CA THR A 122 20.54 28.48 -27.62
C THR A 122 20.66 29.46 -26.47
N ILE A 123 19.98 29.18 -25.35
CA ILE A 123 20.03 29.98 -24.12
C ILE A 123 20.71 29.11 -23.07
N SER A 124 21.94 29.46 -22.67
CA SER A 124 22.72 28.61 -21.78
C SER A 124 23.50 29.32 -20.68
N LYS A 125 23.60 28.70 -19.50
CA LYS A 125 24.44 29.20 -18.39
C LYS A 125 24.11 30.63 -17.94
N ASN A 126 22.87 31.07 -18.11
CA ASN A 126 22.42 32.40 -17.68
C ASN A 126 21.76 32.32 -16.30
N ILE A 127 21.78 33.45 -15.58
CA ILE A 127 20.96 33.69 -14.39
C ILE A 127 19.82 34.63 -14.81
N ILE A 128 18.60 34.12 -14.93
CA ILE A 128 17.42 34.89 -15.34
C ILE A 128 16.58 35.15 -14.10
N ARG A 129 16.54 36.40 -13.65
CA ARG A 129 16.00 36.70 -12.33
C ARG A 129 15.33 38.05 -12.19
N ASP A 130 14.42 38.12 -11.21
CA ASP A 130 13.70 39.34 -10.85
C ASP A 130 13.01 39.98 -12.06
N CYS A 131 12.45 39.15 -12.96
CA CYS A 131 11.71 39.64 -14.11
C CYS A 131 10.25 39.95 -13.75
N GLN A 132 9.72 41.03 -14.32
CA GLN A 132 8.32 41.47 -14.23
C GLN A 132 7.38 40.68 -15.17
N SER A 133 7.88 39.54 -15.66
CA SER A 133 7.23 38.64 -16.61
C SER A 133 7.74 37.23 -16.35
N ALA A 134 7.43 36.28 -17.23
CA ALA A 134 8.12 35.01 -17.22
C ALA A 134 9.61 35.20 -17.52
N GLY A 135 10.46 34.32 -17.01
CA GLY A 135 11.91 34.37 -17.21
C GLY A 135 12.27 34.18 -18.69
N ILE A 136 11.75 33.11 -19.30
CA ILE A 136 11.86 32.84 -20.74
C ILE A 136 10.45 32.62 -21.30
N THR A 137 10.08 33.37 -22.33
CA THR A 137 8.77 33.31 -22.97
C THR A 137 8.91 32.92 -24.44
N GLY A 138 8.14 31.92 -24.87
CA GLY A 138 8.00 31.53 -26.26
C GLY A 138 6.66 31.99 -26.85
N GLN A 139 6.65 32.22 -28.17
CA GLN A 139 5.45 32.47 -28.97
C GLN A 139 5.62 31.85 -30.36
N SER A 140 4.51 31.52 -31.02
CA SER A 140 4.51 31.04 -32.40
C SER A 140 5.40 29.80 -32.60
N ASP A 141 5.24 28.82 -31.72
CA ASP A 141 5.99 27.56 -31.70
C ASP A 141 7.51 27.73 -31.53
N ALA A 142 7.93 28.78 -30.81
CA ALA A 142 9.33 28.95 -30.43
C ALA A 142 9.88 27.68 -29.76
N ALA A 143 11.04 27.24 -30.21
CA ALA A 143 11.68 26.00 -29.79
C ALA A 143 13.14 26.22 -29.33
N PRO A 144 13.39 27.12 -28.36
CA PRO A 144 14.75 27.38 -27.87
C PRO A 144 15.35 26.15 -27.17
N THR A 145 16.67 25.98 -27.29
CA THR A 145 17.43 25.07 -26.42
C THR A 145 17.81 25.82 -25.15
N ILE A 146 17.18 25.47 -24.04
CA ILE A 146 17.34 26.09 -22.73
C ILE A 146 18.13 25.12 -21.84
N VAL A 147 19.40 25.40 -21.60
CA VAL A 147 20.31 24.48 -20.90
C VAL A 147 21.20 25.11 -19.83
N GLY A 148 21.21 24.53 -18.63
CA GLY A 148 22.13 24.97 -17.58
C GLY A 148 21.87 26.39 -17.05
N ASN A 149 20.64 26.90 -17.17
CA ASN A 149 20.28 28.22 -16.67
C ASN A 149 19.75 28.13 -15.24
N THR A 150 19.92 29.21 -14.47
CA THR A 150 19.26 29.44 -13.18
C THR A 150 18.16 30.49 -13.38
N ILE A 151 16.90 30.09 -13.24
CA ILE A 151 15.73 30.91 -13.52
C ILE A 151 14.93 31.09 -12.24
N VAL A 152 15.02 32.27 -11.62
CA VAL A 152 14.55 32.45 -10.24
C VAL A 152 13.89 33.80 -9.95
N TYR A 153 12.95 33.84 -9.01
CA TYR A 153 12.31 35.08 -8.54
C TYR A 153 11.63 35.90 -9.64
N ASN A 154 11.10 35.26 -10.66
CA ASN A 154 10.32 35.94 -11.69
C ASN A 154 8.86 36.07 -11.25
N GLU A 155 8.23 37.21 -11.55
CA GLU A 155 6.85 37.52 -11.13
C GLU A 155 5.79 36.59 -11.77
N LEU A 156 6.13 35.93 -12.89
CA LEU A 156 5.32 34.91 -13.55
C LEU A 156 6.08 33.57 -13.61
N GLU A 157 5.96 32.81 -14.69
CA GLU A 157 6.58 31.49 -14.82
C GLU A 157 8.10 31.57 -15.03
N GLY A 158 8.84 30.53 -14.65
CA GLY A 158 10.25 30.43 -15.02
C GLY A 158 10.40 30.33 -16.54
N ILE A 159 9.69 29.37 -17.15
CA ILE A 159 9.65 29.15 -18.60
C ILE A 159 8.20 29.01 -19.05
N PHE A 160 7.83 29.75 -20.08
CA PHE A 160 6.47 29.75 -20.64
C PHE A 160 6.49 29.50 -22.15
N ALA A 161 5.65 28.58 -22.63
CA ALA A 161 5.37 28.33 -24.05
C ALA A 161 6.61 28.08 -24.95
N CYS A 162 7.62 27.39 -24.41
CA CYS A 162 8.83 27.02 -25.13
C CYS A 162 8.79 25.52 -25.50
N ASN A 163 8.82 25.22 -26.80
CA ASN A 163 8.65 23.86 -27.31
C ASN A 163 9.98 23.17 -27.69
N GLY A 164 11.12 23.76 -27.31
CA GLY A 164 12.44 23.20 -27.55
C GLY A 164 12.92 22.32 -26.39
N SER A 165 14.23 22.03 -26.35
CA SER A 165 14.81 21.23 -25.26
C SER A 165 15.02 22.10 -24.01
N ILE A 166 14.48 21.67 -22.88
CA ILE A 166 14.66 22.28 -21.55
C ILE A 166 15.40 21.26 -20.69
N ARG A 167 16.69 21.47 -20.45
CA ARG A 167 17.48 20.49 -19.69
C ARG A 167 18.54 21.05 -18.75
N GLY A 168 18.75 20.40 -17.61
CA GLY A 168 19.82 20.77 -16.67
C GLY A 168 19.64 22.16 -16.07
N ASN A 169 18.42 22.72 -16.04
CA ASN A 169 18.16 24.04 -15.49
C ASN A 169 17.75 23.96 -14.01
N THR A 170 18.01 25.03 -13.27
CA THR A 170 17.42 25.27 -11.94
C THR A 170 16.31 26.30 -12.09
N ILE A 171 15.07 25.94 -11.80
CA ILE A 171 13.88 26.77 -11.99
C ILE A 171 13.15 26.86 -10.66
N SER A 172 13.36 27.96 -9.93
CA SER A 172 12.92 28.03 -8.53
C SER A 172 12.38 29.38 -8.10
N TYR A 173 11.48 29.40 -7.12
CA TYR A 173 10.93 30.63 -6.54
C TYR A 173 10.25 31.56 -7.57
N ASN A 174 9.71 30.99 -8.64
CA ASN A 174 8.88 31.72 -9.60
C ASN A 174 7.40 31.50 -9.27
N ASN A 175 6.52 32.27 -9.91
CA ASN A 175 5.08 32.11 -9.76
C ASN A 175 4.52 30.84 -10.43
N ALA A 176 5.31 30.16 -11.26
CA ALA A 176 5.17 28.75 -11.65
C ALA A 176 6.52 28.29 -12.21
N GLY A 177 6.82 27.00 -12.19
CA GLY A 177 8.08 26.51 -12.74
C GLY A 177 8.13 26.59 -14.28
N VAL A 178 7.48 25.63 -14.94
CA VAL A 178 7.42 25.51 -16.41
C VAL A 178 5.97 25.36 -16.85
N ALA A 179 5.54 26.17 -17.82
CA ALA A 179 4.15 26.15 -18.29
C ALA A 179 4.02 26.13 -19.80
N TYR A 180 3.02 25.40 -20.31
CA TYR A 180 2.66 25.34 -21.74
C TYR A 180 3.81 24.91 -22.67
N CYS A 181 4.75 24.12 -22.15
CA CYS A 181 5.93 23.67 -22.88
C CYS A 181 5.74 22.22 -23.37
N ASN A 182 5.81 22.02 -24.69
CA ASN A 182 5.58 20.71 -25.30
C ASN A 182 6.87 20.05 -25.83
N GLY A 183 8.02 20.68 -25.59
CA GLY A 183 9.32 20.10 -25.89
C GLY A 183 9.82 19.15 -24.80
N SER A 184 11.01 18.59 -24.99
CA SER A 184 11.63 17.67 -24.02
C SER A 184 12.09 18.41 -22.77
N ILE A 185 11.60 17.99 -21.60
CA ILE A 185 11.91 18.55 -20.27
C ILE A 185 12.69 17.50 -19.48
N ARG A 186 14.00 17.64 -19.38
CA ARG A 186 14.87 16.59 -18.81
C ARG A 186 15.88 17.10 -17.81
N ASP A 187 16.14 16.33 -16.74
CA ASP A 187 17.25 16.59 -15.82
C ASP A 187 17.23 18.01 -15.20
N ASN A 188 16.05 18.60 -15.03
CA ASN A 188 15.90 19.92 -14.40
C ASN A 188 15.62 19.79 -12.91
N LEU A 189 16.10 20.75 -12.13
CA LEU A 189 15.65 20.99 -10.76
C LEU A 189 14.56 22.06 -10.79
N ILE A 190 13.32 21.68 -10.49
CA ILE A 190 12.15 22.56 -10.51
C ILE A 190 11.61 22.63 -9.09
N SER A 191 11.88 23.72 -8.37
CA SER A 191 11.66 23.73 -6.93
C SER A 191 11.10 25.01 -6.36
N TYR A 192 10.25 24.89 -5.33
CA TYR A 192 9.74 26.04 -4.57
C TYR A 192 9.06 27.11 -5.43
N ASN A 193 8.44 26.72 -6.54
CA ASN A 193 7.57 27.62 -7.31
C ASN A 193 6.17 27.63 -6.69
N SER A 194 5.49 28.78 -6.73
CA SER A 194 4.18 28.98 -6.08
C SER A 194 3.01 28.98 -7.08
N ASN A 195 1.78 29.21 -6.62
CA ASN A 195 0.53 29.42 -7.37
C ASN A 195 0.06 28.34 -8.37
N ALA A 196 0.88 27.95 -9.35
CA ALA A 196 0.57 26.92 -10.36
C ALA A 196 1.53 25.72 -10.32
N GLY A 197 2.31 25.56 -9.25
CA GLY A 197 3.14 24.40 -9.01
C GLY A 197 4.42 24.33 -9.85
N GLY A 198 4.95 23.11 -10.00
CA GLY A 198 6.19 22.84 -10.74
C GLY A 198 6.00 22.91 -12.25
N LEU A 199 5.16 22.05 -12.82
CA LEU A 199 4.85 22.00 -14.26
C LEU A 199 3.34 22.10 -14.51
N TYR A 200 2.96 22.88 -15.52
CA TYR A 200 1.57 23.20 -15.82
C TYR A 200 1.30 23.13 -17.34
N PHE A 201 0.45 22.20 -17.77
CA PHE A 201 0.12 21.97 -19.19
C PHE A 201 1.36 21.71 -20.07
N CYS A 202 2.22 20.79 -19.64
CA CYS A 202 3.39 20.35 -20.41
C CYS A 202 3.17 18.96 -21.01
N ASP A 203 3.09 18.87 -22.34
CA ASP A 203 2.77 17.61 -23.02
C ASP A 203 3.98 16.91 -23.67
N GLY A 204 5.20 17.48 -23.53
CA GLY A 204 6.43 16.83 -23.95
C GLY A 204 6.95 15.79 -22.96
N GLU A 205 7.99 15.04 -23.33
CA GLU A 205 8.65 14.08 -22.41
C GLU A 205 9.19 14.79 -21.16
N ILE A 206 8.83 14.29 -19.98
CA ILE A 206 9.25 14.80 -18.66
C ILE A 206 10.06 13.69 -18.00
N VAL A 207 11.39 13.76 -18.12
CA VAL A 207 12.26 12.64 -17.72
C VAL A 207 13.45 13.06 -16.86
N GLY A 208 13.71 12.37 -15.75
CA GLY A 208 14.90 12.62 -14.95
C GLY A 208 14.87 13.93 -14.15
N ASN A 209 13.72 14.59 -14.04
CA ASN A 209 13.63 15.87 -13.32
C ASN A 209 13.48 15.63 -11.80
N THR A 210 14.00 16.58 -11.03
CA THR A 210 13.72 16.70 -9.59
C THR A 210 12.72 17.84 -9.39
N ILE A 211 11.48 17.50 -9.06
CA ILE A 211 10.35 18.42 -8.93
C ILE A 211 9.93 18.45 -7.47
N VAL A 212 10.31 19.51 -6.76
CA VAL A 212 10.33 19.47 -5.29
C VAL A 212 9.87 20.74 -4.59
N GLY A 213 9.08 20.61 -3.53
CA GLY A 213 8.69 21.77 -2.71
C GLY A 213 7.80 22.79 -3.43
N ASN A 214 7.19 22.44 -4.57
CA ASN A 214 6.33 23.37 -5.31
C ASN A 214 4.93 23.42 -4.71
N PHE A 215 4.28 24.58 -4.82
CA PHE A 215 2.96 24.84 -4.26
C PHE A 215 1.98 25.29 -5.35
N ALA A 216 0.81 24.68 -5.39
CA ALA A 216 -0.31 25.07 -6.24
C ALA A 216 -1.54 25.42 -5.39
N ILE A 217 -2.19 26.55 -5.71
CA ILE A 217 -3.49 26.90 -5.10
C ILE A 217 -4.57 25.92 -5.57
N PRO A 218 -4.75 25.63 -6.87
CA PRO A 218 -5.81 24.72 -7.30
C PRO A 218 -5.38 23.24 -7.12
N GLU A 219 -4.86 22.60 -8.16
CA GLU A 219 -4.47 21.20 -8.17
C GLU A 219 -3.06 21.02 -8.77
N GLY A 220 -2.43 19.88 -8.52
CA GLY A 220 -1.18 19.51 -9.19
C GLY A 220 0.05 20.27 -8.70
N GLY A 221 0.39 20.12 -7.40
CA GLY A 221 1.52 20.85 -6.79
C GLY A 221 2.84 20.61 -7.54
N GLY A 222 3.14 19.37 -7.89
CA GLY A 222 4.27 19.02 -8.76
C GLY A 222 3.94 19.23 -10.23
N LEU A 223 2.95 18.49 -10.75
CA LEU A 223 2.54 18.51 -12.15
C LEU A 223 1.01 18.64 -12.27
N TYR A 224 0.55 19.55 -13.13
CA TYR A 224 -0.86 19.70 -13.50
C TYR A 224 -1.03 19.56 -15.01
N ALA A 225 -1.88 18.61 -15.42
CA ALA A 225 -2.34 18.43 -16.80
C ALA A 225 -1.20 18.24 -17.80
N CYS A 226 -0.13 17.60 -17.33
CA CYS A 226 1.02 17.24 -18.15
C CYS A 226 0.77 15.87 -18.79
N ASN A 227 0.62 15.82 -20.11
CA ASN A 227 0.24 14.59 -20.83
C ASN A 227 1.37 14.04 -21.70
N GLY A 228 2.63 14.34 -21.38
CA GLY A 228 3.78 13.62 -21.94
C GLY A 228 4.08 12.31 -21.22
N TRP A 229 5.18 11.67 -21.60
CA TRP A 229 5.75 10.55 -20.83
C TRP A 229 6.44 11.10 -19.58
N ILE A 230 5.98 10.68 -18.40
CA ILE A 230 6.52 11.10 -17.11
C ILE A 230 7.31 9.92 -16.55
N GLU A 231 8.63 9.98 -16.70
CA GLU A 231 9.53 8.87 -16.35
C GLU A 231 10.76 9.27 -15.55
N ASN A 232 11.22 8.40 -14.66
CA ASN A 232 12.49 8.59 -13.94
C ASN A 232 12.57 9.92 -13.15
N ASN A 233 11.43 10.51 -12.76
CA ASN A 233 11.42 11.77 -12.00
C ASN A 233 11.35 11.51 -10.50
N VAL A 234 12.01 12.38 -9.74
CA VAL A 234 11.79 12.54 -8.30
C VAL A 234 10.77 13.65 -8.10
N ILE A 235 9.59 13.32 -7.59
CA ILE A 235 8.49 14.26 -7.36
C ILE A 235 8.19 14.25 -5.87
N ALA A 236 8.79 15.21 -5.15
CA ALA A 236 8.89 15.16 -3.70
C ALA A 236 8.35 16.41 -3.02
N GLY A 237 7.68 16.28 -1.87
CA GLY A 237 7.34 17.44 -1.04
C GLY A 237 6.55 18.54 -1.74
N ASN A 238 5.77 18.24 -2.78
CA ASN A 238 4.94 19.24 -3.45
C ASN A 238 3.58 19.32 -2.78
N ARG A 239 2.94 20.48 -2.82
CA ARG A 239 1.67 20.76 -2.15
C ARG A 239 0.62 21.35 -3.08
N ALA A 240 -0.62 20.89 -2.95
CA ALA A 240 -1.80 21.50 -3.57
C ALA A 240 -2.89 21.76 -2.52
N GLU A 241 -3.57 22.91 -2.54
CA GLU A 241 -4.73 23.11 -1.66
C GLU A 241 -5.93 22.22 -2.05
N GLY A 242 -6.04 21.83 -3.33
CA GLY A 242 -7.06 20.92 -3.85
C GLY A 242 -6.63 19.45 -3.89
N GLU A 243 -6.50 18.91 -5.10
CA GLU A 243 -6.15 17.50 -5.36
C GLU A 243 -4.78 17.37 -6.02
N GLY A 244 -4.15 16.19 -5.91
CA GLY A 244 -2.93 15.88 -6.66
C GLY A 244 -1.72 16.65 -6.18
N GLY A 245 -1.25 16.39 -4.96
CA GLY A 245 -0.06 17.08 -4.42
C GLY A 245 1.15 16.90 -5.32
N GLY A 246 1.40 15.65 -5.76
CA GLY A 246 2.40 15.32 -6.77
C GLY A 246 1.89 15.59 -8.18
N LEU A 247 0.90 14.82 -8.64
CA LEU A 247 0.36 14.92 -10.01
C LEU A 247 -1.17 15.07 -10.00
N TYR A 248 -1.68 15.92 -10.88
CA TYR A 248 -3.11 16.02 -11.17
C TYR A 248 -3.40 16.01 -12.67
N SER A 249 -4.36 15.18 -13.10
CA SER A 249 -4.85 15.12 -14.47
C SER A 249 -3.78 14.82 -15.54
N CYS A 250 -2.73 14.06 -15.18
CA CYS A 250 -1.75 13.54 -16.12
C CYS A 250 -2.29 12.26 -16.77
N THR A 251 -2.68 12.33 -18.03
CA THR A 251 -3.52 11.26 -18.63
C THR A 251 -2.74 10.17 -19.38
N GLN A 252 -1.43 10.35 -19.58
CA GLN A 252 -0.57 9.39 -20.29
C GLN A 252 0.24 8.51 -19.33
N LEU A 253 1.48 8.17 -19.70
CA LEU A 253 2.35 7.25 -18.98
C LEU A 253 2.98 7.93 -17.76
N VAL A 254 2.86 7.30 -16.59
CA VAL A 254 3.57 7.67 -15.36
C VAL A 254 4.33 6.44 -14.90
N CYS A 255 5.61 6.32 -15.28
CA CYS A 255 6.39 5.13 -14.92
C CYS A 255 7.77 5.41 -14.36
N ASN A 256 8.29 4.49 -13.53
CA ASN A 256 9.64 4.60 -12.94
C ASN A 256 9.85 5.93 -12.17
N ASN A 257 8.83 6.50 -11.52
CA ASN A 257 8.99 7.73 -10.74
C ASN A 257 9.06 7.43 -9.24
N THR A 258 9.76 8.28 -8.50
CA THR A 258 9.70 8.31 -7.03
C THR A 258 8.83 9.48 -6.61
N ILE A 259 7.62 9.21 -6.11
CA ILE A 259 6.59 10.20 -5.76
C ILE A 259 6.37 10.17 -4.26
N VAL A 260 7.00 11.10 -3.54
CA VAL A 260 7.20 10.99 -2.10
C VAL A 260 6.85 12.25 -1.32
N GLY A 261 6.15 12.12 -0.19
CA GLY A 261 5.93 13.25 0.72
C GLY A 261 5.07 14.38 0.18
N ASN A 262 4.34 14.17 -0.91
CA ASN A 262 3.50 15.21 -1.49
C ASN A 262 2.18 15.33 -0.72
N ILE A 263 1.67 16.56 -0.59
CA ILE A 263 0.49 16.90 0.21
C ILE A 263 -0.64 17.43 -0.69
N ALA A 264 -1.85 16.89 -0.54
CA ALA A 264 -3.06 17.45 -1.14
C ALA A 264 -4.09 17.81 -0.08
N GLY A 265 -4.82 18.91 -0.25
CA GLY A 265 -5.85 19.33 0.69
C GLY A 265 -7.11 18.46 0.69
N THR A 266 -7.34 17.62 -0.33
CA THR A 266 -8.49 16.69 -0.37
C THR A 266 -8.15 15.25 -0.76
N TYR A 267 -7.65 15.03 -1.98
CA TYR A 267 -7.42 13.69 -2.54
C TYR A 267 -6.11 13.61 -3.32
N GLY A 268 -5.53 12.42 -3.37
CA GLY A 268 -4.35 12.07 -4.15
C GLY A 268 -3.15 12.92 -3.77
N GLY A 269 -2.65 12.76 -2.55
CA GLY A 269 -1.37 13.36 -2.15
C GLY A 269 -0.27 13.09 -3.20
N ALA A 270 -0.17 11.84 -3.67
CA ALA A 270 0.75 11.43 -4.72
C ALA A 270 0.18 11.76 -6.11
N ILE A 271 -0.92 11.11 -6.51
CA ILE A 271 -1.55 11.34 -7.82
C ILE A 271 -3.09 11.38 -7.72
N SER A 272 -3.72 12.28 -8.48
CA SER A 272 -5.17 12.34 -8.62
C SER A 272 -5.62 12.49 -10.07
N ARG A 273 -6.64 11.74 -10.48
CA ARG A 273 -7.29 11.78 -11.80
C ARG A 273 -6.33 11.54 -12.97
N CYS A 274 -5.42 10.59 -12.81
CA CYS A 274 -4.47 10.17 -13.83
C CYS A 274 -4.90 8.81 -14.43
N PRO A 275 -5.80 8.76 -15.44
CA PRO A 275 -6.38 7.51 -15.96
C PRO A 275 -5.45 6.63 -16.79
N GLY A 276 -4.22 7.08 -17.04
CA GLY A 276 -3.24 6.37 -17.85
C GLY A 276 -2.61 5.15 -17.17
N THR A 277 -1.49 4.71 -17.75
CA THR A 277 -0.69 3.61 -17.20
C THR A 277 0.23 4.14 -16.11
N VAL A 278 0.18 3.51 -14.94
CA VAL A 278 0.96 3.86 -13.77
C VAL A 278 1.80 2.65 -13.38
N CYS A 279 3.11 2.66 -13.65
CA CYS A 279 3.95 1.49 -13.48
C CYS A 279 5.33 1.73 -12.88
N ASN A 280 5.89 0.75 -12.18
CA ASN A 280 7.26 0.83 -11.64
C ASN A 280 7.54 2.03 -10.71
N ASN A 281 6.50 2.69 -10.20
CA ASN A 281 6.68 3.87 -9.36
C ASN A 281 6.84 3.48 -7.89
N ILE A 282 7.44 4.37 -7.10
CA ILE A 282 7.40 4.31 -5.64
C ILE A 282 6.52 5.46 -5.13
N PHE A 283 5.46 5.11 -4.42
CA PHE A 283 4.54 6.05 -3.76
C PHE A 283 4.71 5.94 -2.24
N ALA A 284 5.47 6.86 -1.64
CA ALA A 284 5.74 6.80 -0.20
C ALA A 284 5.45 8.10 0.54
N PHE A 285 4.97 8.04 1.77
CA PHE A 285 4.86 9.19 2.69
C PHE A 285 3.99 10.35 2.18
N ASN A 286 3.19 10.16 1.13
CA ASN A 286 2.29 11.21 0.65
C ASN A 286 1.14 11.40 1.65
N ALA A 287 0.54 12.58 1.69
CA ALA A 287 -0.53 12.91 2.63
C ALA A 287 -1.73 13.57 1.94
N ALA A 288 -2.93 13.15 2.33
CA ALA A 288 -4.18 13.85 2.01
C ALA A 288 -5.27 13.40 2.98
N PRO A 289 -6.26 14.26 3.32
CA PRO A 289 -7.26 13.91 4.33
C PRO A 289 -8.07 12.62 4.07
N LEU A 290 -8.24 12.23 2.80
CA LEU A 290 -9.08 11.08 2.43
C LEU A 290 -8.34 9.96 1.70
N THR A 291 -7.39 10.27 0.81
CA THR A 291 -6.60 9.28 0.07
C THR A 291 -5.29 9.89 -0.37
N ALA A 292 -4.17 9.46 0.21
CA ALA A 292 -2.87 10.01 -0.10
C ALA A 292 -2.19 9.40 -1.31
N GLY A 293 -2.33 8.10 -1.54
CA GLY A 293 -1.65 7.45 -2.67
C GLY A 293 -2.27 7.86 -4.01
N ILE A 294 -3.10 6.98 -4.56
CA ILE A 294 -3.74 7.16 -5.86
C ILE A 294 -5.23 7.41 -5.68
N TYR A 295 -5.71 8.53 -6.22
CA TYR A 295 -7.14 8.81 -6.31
C TYR A 295 -7.63 8.87 -7.76
N GLY A 296 -8.62 8.05 -8.10
CA GLY A 296 -9.20 7.96 -9.45
C GLY A 296 -8.80 6.68 -10.19
N LEU A 297 -9.55 6.37 -11.25
CA LEU A 297 -9.25 5.23 -12.12
C LEU A 297 -7.85 5.40 -12.75
N CYS A 298 -7.11 4.31 -12.86
CA CYS A 298 -5.77 4.20 -13.45
C CYS A 298 -5.46 2.72 -13.75
N ILE A 299 -4.48 2.46 -14.61
CA ILE A 299 -3.99 1.11 -14.92
C ILE A 299 -2.68 0.90 -14.16
N ASN A 300 -2.77 0.35 -12.94
CA ASN A 300 -1.62 0.12 -12.09
C ASN A 300 -0.90 -1.19 -12.43
N SER A 301 0.43 -1.20 -12.33
CA SER A 301 1.22 -2.43 -12.32
C SER A 301 2.65 -2.21 -11.77
N TYR A 302 3.16 -3.13 -10.96
CA TYR A 302 4.52 -3.11 -10.43
C TYR A 302 4.88 -1.82 -9.67
N ASN A 303 3.96 -1.22 -8.93
CA ASN A 303 4.24 -0.06 -8.08
C ASN A 303 4.47 -0.44 -6.61
N VAL A 304 5.21 0.39 -5.88
CA VAL A 304 5.37 0.29 -4.42
C VAL A 304 4.51 1.33 -3.73
N PHE A 305 3.85 0.93 -2.64
CA PHE A 305 3.13 1.85 -1.76
C PHE A 305 3.63 1.72 -0.33
N TRP A 306 3.97 2.84 0.32
CA TRP A 306 4.47 2.83 1.68
C TRP A 306 4.02 4.05 2.49
N MET A 307 3.42 3.83 3.66
CA MET A 307 3.11 4.89 4.64
C MET A 307 2.43 6.16 4.04
N ASN A 308 1.49 6.01 3.10
CA ASN A 308 0.71 7.14 2.60
C ASN A 308 -0.40 7.50 3.59
N ASP A 309 -0.38 8.71 4.15
CA ASP A 309 -1.29 9.18 5.19
C ASP A 309 -2.66 9.59 4.63
N GLY A 310 -3.69 8.80 4.95
CA GLY A 310 -4.99 8.82 4.27
C GLY A 310 -5.22 7.59 3.37
N GLY A 311 -4.22 6.70 3.24
CA GLY A 311 -4.36 5.42 2.54
C GLY A 311 -3.88 5.44 1.08
N ASN A 312 -3.63 4.24 0.54
CA ASN A 312 -2.98 4.05 -0.76
C ASN A 312 -3.91 4.24 -1.97
N PHE A 313 -5.23 4.00 -1.83
CA PHE A 313 -6.15 3.96 -2.96
C PHE A 313 -7.52 4.56 -2.63
N GLY A 314 -8.09 5.29 -3.60
CA GLY A 314 -9.41 5.92 -3.52
C GLY A 314 -9.96 6.26 -4.91
N GLY A 315 -11.23 6.65 -5.00
CA GLY A 315 -11.82 7.08 -6.29
C GLY A 315 -11.87 5.97 -7.35
N ASN A 316 -12.05 4.71 -6.93
CA ASN A 316 -11.97 3.49 -7.75
C ASN A 316 -10.56 3.05 -8.19
N ALA A 317 -9.49 3.67 -7.66
CA ALA A 317 -8.15 3.08 -7.75
C ALA A 317 -8.10 1.75 -6.99
N ALA A 318 -7.31 0.80 -7.49
CA ALA A 318 -7.07 -0.48 -6.84
C ALA A 318 -5.66 -0.99 -7.16
N MET A 319 -5.16 -1.94 -6.37
CA MET A 319 -3.89 -2.61 -6.68
C MET A 319 -3.94 -3.28 -8.04
N GLY A 320 -2.87 -3.09 -8.79
CA GLY A 320 -2.60 -3.72 -10.07
C GLY A 320 -1.74 -4.97 -9.97
N LEU A 321 -1.38 -5.51 -11.13
CA LEU A 321 -0.49 -6.66 -11.24
C LEU A 321 0.91 -6.30 -10.74
N GLY A 322 1.45 -7.05 -9.78
CA GLY A 322 2.82 -6.86 -9.30
C GLY A 322 3.00 -5.67 -8.36
N ASP A 323 1.93 -4.93 -8.04
CA ASP A 323 1.99 -3.89 -7.01
C ASP A 323 2.27 -4.51 -5.63
N VAL A 324 3.06 -3.81 -4.81
CA VAL A 324 3.45 -4.26 -3.48
C VAL A 324 3.32 -3.14 -2.45
N VAL A 325 2.99 -3.51 -1.22
CA VAL A 325 3.06 -2.60 -0.06
C VAL A 325 4.30 -2.98 0.73
N ALA A 326 5.36 -2.20 0.58
CA ALA A 326 6.66 -2.50 1.17
C ALA A 326 7.45 -1.22 1.41
N ASP A 327 8.29 -1.22 2.43
CA ASP A 327 9.25 -0.15 2.68
C ASP A 327 10.25 -0.07 1.51
N PRO A 328 10.39 1.09 0.83
CA PRO A 328 11.39 1.27 -0.20
C PRO A 328 12.82 1.23 0.34
N SER A 329 13.03 1.46 1.65
CA SER A 329 14.37 1.49 2.27
C SER A 329 15.31 2.45 1.53
N PHE A 330 14.90 3.72 1.43
CA PHE A 330 15.73 4.77 0.84
C PHE A 330 16.99 5.00 1.67
N ALA A 331 18.06 5.50 1.04
CA ALA A 331 19.26 5.91 1.75
C ALA A 331 18.94 6.92 2.85
N ALA A 332 18.15 7.95 2.50
CA ALA A 332 17.56 8.89 3.44
C ALA A 332 16.15 9.30 2.99
N ASP A 333 15.17 9.22 3.90
CA ASP A 333 13.81 9.69 3.61
C ASP A 333 13.75 11.23 3.58
N GLY A 334 13.00 11.77 2.63
CA GLY A 334 12.60 13.18 2.66
C GLY A 334 11.48 13.40 3.67
N ARG A 335 11.38 14.60 4.25
CA ARG A 335 10.38 14.91 5.28
C ARG A 335 10.00 16.39 5.29
N TRP A 336 8.80 16.67 5.79
CA TRP A 336 8.39 18.00 6.20
C TRP A 336 8.97 18.33 7.58
N ASP A 337 9.63 19.47 7.70
CA ASP A 337 10.06 20.09 8.95
C ASP A 337 8.99 21.11 9.35
N ASP A 338 8.40 20.92 10.53
CA ASP A 338 7.31 21.75 11.05
C ASP A 338 7.78 23.13 11.56
N ASN A 339 9.07 23.41 11.42
CA ASN A 339 9.71 24.65 11.87
C ASN A 339 9.44 24.97 13.36
N GLY A 340 9.13 23.93 14.15
CA GLY A 340 8.77 24.02 15.56
C GLY A 340 7.36 24.59 15.83
N THR A 341 6.50 24.66 14.81
CA THR A 341 5.11 25.12 14.93
C THR A 341 4.11 24.05 14.46
N ALA A 342 2.82 24.27 14.70
CA ALA A 342 1.77 23.39 14.16
C ALA A 342 1.11 23.99 12.90
N ASP A 343 1.62 25.14 12.45
CA ASP A 343 1.12 25.84 11.28
C ASP A 343 1.70 25.21 10.03
N THR A 344 0.95 24.31 9.40
CA THR A 344 1.43 23.58 8.22
C THR A 344 1.83 24.50 7.06
N ASP A 345 1.42 25.77 7.07
CA ASP A 345 1.76 26.73 6.01
C ASP A 345 3.21 27.23 6.11
N ASP A 346 3.89 27.04 7.25
CA ASP A 346 5.32 27.36 7.43
C ASP A 346 6.23 26.13 7.37
N ASP A 347 5.66 24.94 7.16
CA ASP A 347 6.40 23.70 6.99
C ASP A 347 7.36 23.79 5.79
N VAL A 348 8.59 23.30 5.99
CA VAL A 348 9.63 23.30 4.96
C VAL A 348 9.98 21.87 4.57
N TRP A 349 10.01 21.60 3.28
CA TRP A 349 10.46 20.30 2.77
C TRP A 349 11.98 20.15 2.87
N ILE A 350 12.43 19.06 3.49
CA ILE A 350 13.82 18.60 3.55
C ILE A 350 13.99 17.40 2.62
N ASP A 351 14.86 17.55 1.62
CA ASP A 351 15.14 16.53 0.62
C ASP A 351 15.77 15.27 1.22
N GLY A 352 15.40 14.12 0.65
CA GLY A 352 15.99 12.82 0.91
C GLY A 352 17.00 12.40 -0.16
N ASP A 353 17.61 11.23 0.06
CA ASP A 353 18.36 10.47 -0.95
C ASP A 353 17.56 9.21 -1.26
N TYR A 354 16.84 9.23 -2.39
CA TYR A 354 15.90 8.19 -2.78
C TYR A 354 16.54 7.00 -3.50
N HIS A 355 17.87 6.92 -3.54
CA HIS A 355 18.53 5.67 -3.94
C HIS A 355 18.17 4.57 -2.94
N LEU A 356 17.90 3.37 -3.45
CA LEU A 356 17.51 2.23 -2.63
C LEU A 356 18.74 1.69 -1.88
N ARG A 357 18.64 1.39 -0.60
CA ARG A 357 19.76 0.79 0.15
C ARG A 357 20.17 -0.56 -0.46
N SER A 358 21.46 -0.81 -0.54
CA SER A 358 22.00 -2.06 -1.08
C SER A 358 23.30 -2.50 -0.41
N GLN A 359 23.35 -3.77 -0.02
CA GLN A 359 24.58 -4.44 0.41
C GLN A 359 25.56 -4.72 -0.73
N ALA A 360 25.12 -4.66 -2.00
CA ALA A 360 26.02 -4.69 -3.17
C ALA A 360 26.55 -3.29 -3.51
N GLY A 361 25.76 -2.26 -3.21
CA GLY A 361 26.13 -0.86 -3.23
C GLY A 361 25.07 0.01 -3.91
N ARG A 362 24.89 1.23 -3.40
CA ARG A 362 24.06 2.28 -4.00
C ARG A 362 24.92 3.46 -4.43
N TRP A 363 24.45 4.24 -5.39
CA TRP A 363 25.11 5.49 -5.75
C TRP A 363 24.85 6.56 -4.68
N ASP A 364 25.88 7.30 -4.28
CA ASP A 364 25.76 8.50 -3.45
C ASP A 364 26.14 9.72 -4.31
N PRO A 365 25.15 10.56 -4.69
CA PRO A 365 25.40 11.67 -5.59
C PRO A 365 26.19 12.82 -4.95
N MET A 366 26.25 12.91 -3.61
CA MET A 366 26.91 14.01 -2.91
C MET A 366 28.42 13.82 -2.88
N VAL A 367 28.87 12.59 -2.66
CA VAL A 367 30.30 12.22 -2.67
C VAL A 367 30.76 11.55 -3.96
N ARG A 368 29.82 11.29 -4.89
CA ARG A 368 30.06 10.68 -6.21
C ARG A 368 30.78 9.33 -6.12
N GLN A 369 30.26 8.43 -5.29
CA GLN A 369 30.82 7.09 -5.11
C GLN A 369 29.74 6.06 -4.77
N TRP A 370 30.07 4.78 -4.98
CA TRP A 370 29.23 3.67 -4.55
C TRP A 370 29.42 3.39 -3.04
N VAL A 371 28.32 3.34 -2.30
CA VAL A 371 28.27 3.11 -0.85
C VAL A 371 27.60 1.78 -0.57
N ILE A 372 28.20 0.95 0.29
CA ILE A 372 27.62 -0.33 0.73
C ILE A 372 26.81 -0.09 2.00
N ASP A 373 25.53 -0.46 1.96
CA ASP A 373 24.63 -0.37 3.11
C ASP A 373 24.58 -1.70 3.90
N THR A 374 23.94 -1.68 5.06
CA THR A 374 23.77 -2.88 5.91
C THR A 374 22.61 -3.78 5.48
N GLU A 375 21.75 -3.29 4.60
CA GLU A 375 20.51 -3.94 4.16
C GLU A 375 20.26 -3.68 2.68
N THR A 376 19.55 -4.60 2.03
CA THR A 376 19.19 -4.50 0.62
C THR A 376 17.68 -4.32 0.51
N SER A 377 17.27 -3.23 -0.15
CA SER A 377 15.87 -2.93 -0.41
C SER A 377 15.19 -4.02 -1.23
N ARG A 378 13.93 -4.31 -0.90
CA ARG A 378 13.08 -5.22 -1.69
C ARG A 378 12.60 -4.61 -3.01
N CYS A 379 12.89 -3.34 -3.24
CA CYS A 379 12.50 -2.62 -4.45
C CYS A 379 13.56 -2.72 -5.56
N ILE A 380 14.71 -3.33 -5.27
CA ILE A 380 15.74 -3.71 -6.24
C ILE A 380 15.27 -4.95 -7.01
N ASP A 381 15.42 -4.95 -8.34
CA ASP A 381 14.94 -5.96 -9.29
C ASP A 381 13.43 -6.28 -9.17
N ALA A 382 12.63 -5.31 -8.73
CA ALA A 382 11.23 -5.54 -8.37
C ALA A 382 10.23 -5.06 -9.44
N GLY A 383 10.68 -4.31 -10.45
CA GLY A 383 9.81 -3.72 -11.47
C GLY A 383 9.20 -4.69 -12.47
N ASN A 384 8.56 -4.15 -13.50
CA ASN A 384 7.94 -4.95 -14.54
C ASN A 384 9.02 -5.74 -15.32
N PRO A 385 8.91 -7.08 -15.45
CA PRO A 385 9.87 -7.91 -16.16
C PRO A 385 10.07 -7.56 -17.65
N THR A 386 9.14 -6.81 -18.24
CA THR A 386 9.26 -6.37 -19.65
C THR A 386 9.82 -4.95 -19.79
N SER A 387 10.10 -4.26 -18.70
CA SER A 387 10.70 -2.92 -18.73
C SER A 387 12.19 -3.02 -19.02
N GLU A 388 12.71 -2.02 -19.74
CA GLU A 388 14.13 -1.91 -20.04
C GLU A 388 14.94 -1.70 -18.76
N TRP A 389 15.84 -2.65 -18.49
CA TRP A 389 16.73 -2.64 -17.31
C TRP A 389 18.20 -2.42 -17.69
N SER A 390 18.53 -2.50 -18.98
CA SER A 390 19.92 -2.60 -19.50
C SER A 390 20.84 -1.42 -19.18
N ALA A 391 20.31 -0.31 -18.69
CA ALA A 391 21.12 0.81 -18.23
C ALA A 391 21.57 0.70 -16.76
N GLU A 392 21.04 -0.25 -15.99
CA GLU A 392 21.48 -0.51 -14.61
C GLU A 392 22.85 -1.20 -14.62
N LEU A 393 23.78 -0.72 -13.79
CA LEU A 393 25.14 -1.29 -13.75
C LEU A 393 25.13 -2.64 -13.02
N TRP A 394 25.94 -3.59 -13.51
CA TRP A 394 26.15 -4.88 -12.84
C TRP A 394 26.74 -4.66 -11.43
N PRO A 395 26.41 -5.47 -10.39
CA PRO A 395 25.44 -6.56 -10.42
C PRO A 395 24.00 -6.06 -10.49
N HIS A 396 23.25 -6.65 -11.41
CA HIS A 396 21.85 -6.36 -11.71
C HIS A 396 21.09 -7.67 -11.89
N GLY A 397 19.79 -7.71 -11.58
CA GLY A 397 18.95 -8.91 -11.73
C GLY A 397 18.34 -9.10 -13.10
N ARG A 398 18.81 -8.36 -14.13
CA ARG A 398 18.19 -8.27 -15.46
C ARG A 398 16.71 -7.88 -15.40
N LYS A 399 16.36 -7.09 -14.40
CA LYS A 399 15.01 -6.64 -14.12
C LYS A 399 15.10 -5.28 -13.46
N ILE A 400 14.29 -4.33 -13.93
CA ILE A 400 14.40 -2.94 -13.52
C ILE A 400 14.13 -2.78 -12.01
N ASN A 401 14.92 -1.95 -11.34
CA ASN A 401 14.61 -1.43 -10.02
C ASN A 401 13.35 -0.54 -10.08
N LEU A 402 12.67 -0.39 -8.94
CA LEU A 402 11.52 0.52 -8.83
C LEU A 402 11.97 1.95 -8.53
N GLY A 403 11.19 2.93 -9.00
CA GLY A 403 11.40 4.36 -8.72
C GLY A 403 12.32 5.08 -9.71
N ALA A 404 12.61 6.35 -9.41
CA ALA A 404 13.27 7.34 -10.28
C ALA A 404 14.59 6.89 -10.90
N TYR A 405 15.35 6.08 -10.17
CA TYR A 405 16.68 5.63 -10.59
C TYR A 405 16.67 4.27 -11.28
N GLY A 406 15.54 3.56 -11.28
CA GLY A 406 15.40 2.29 -11.98
C GLY A 406 15.59 2.45 -13.48
N GLY A 407 16.32 1.51 -14.09
CA GLY A 407 16.65 1.57 -15.51
C GLY A 407 17.62 2.71 -15.84
N THR A 408 18.46 3.12 -14.88
CA THR A 408 19.52 4.11 -15.07
C THR A 408 20.84 3.60 -14.50
N ALA A 409 21.96 4.22 -14.91
CA ALA A 409 23.28 3.87 -14.37
C ALA A 409 23.43 4.18 -12.86
N GLN A 410 22.52 4.96 -12.28
CA GLN A 410 22.49 5.27 -10.84
C GLN A 410 21.73 4.23 -10.02
N ALA A 411 21.05 3.27 -10.67
CA ALA A 411 20.29 2.24 -10.01
C ALA A 411 21.13 1.48 -8.97
N SER A 412 20.59 1.29 -7.76
CA SER A 412 21.26 0.52 -6.73
C SER A 412 21.49 -0.92 -7.17
N MET A 413 22.66 -1.45 -6.85
CA MET A 413 23.08 -2.76 -7.34
C MET A 413 22.36 -3.89 -6.62
N SER A 414 22.16 -5.00 -7.31
CA SER A 414 21.57 -6.21 -6.78
C SER A 414 22.60 -7.10 -6.10
N LEU A 415 22.13 -7.96 -5.20
CA LEU A 415 22.95 -9.04 -4.62
C LEU A 415 23.15 -10.22 -5.60
N THR A 416 22.46 -10.23 -6.74
CA THR A 416 22.55 -11.32 -7.71
C THR A 416 23.84 -11.26 -8.54
N ASP A 417 24.34 -12.44 -8.93
CA ASP A 417 25.49 -12.59 -9.82
C ASP A 417 25.07 -12.85 -11.28
N THR A 418 23.81 -12.53 -11.63
CA THR A 418 23.29 -12.70 -12.99
C THR A 418 24.07 -11.87 -14.00
N GLY A 419 24.49 -12.49 -15.10
CA GLY A 419 25.27 -11.85 -16.16
C GLY A 419 26.76 -11.71 -15.82
N HIS A 420 27.50 -11.01 -16.68
CA HIS A 420 28.91 -10.70 -16.45
C HIS A 420 29.12 -9.19 -16.38
N PRO A 421 30.02 -8.69 -15.53
CA PRO A 421 30.32 -7.25 -15.47
C PRO A 421 30.93 -6.70 -16.77
N ALA A 422 31.47 -7.57 -17.63
CA ALA A 422 32.04 -7.20 -18.92
C ALA A 422 31.14 -7.56 -20.13
N ASP A 423 29.93 -8.06 -19.89
CA ASP A 423 28.90 -8.26 -20.91
C ASP A 423 28.13 -6.94 -21.07
N LEU A 424 28.70 -6.05 -21.89
CA LEU A 424 28.27 -4.66 -22.09
C LEU A 424 27.14 -4.53 -23.13
N ASN A 425 26.86 -5.61 -23.88
CA ASN A 425 25.72 -5.68 -24.80
C ASN A 425 24.54 -6.50 -24.25
N HIS A 426 24.74 -7.17 -23.10
CA HIS A 426 23.78 -7.97 -22.35
C HIS A 426 23.26 -9.23 -23.08
N ASP A 427 24.03 -9.77 -24.03
CA ASP A 427 23.69 -10.98 -24.79
C ASP A 427 24.08 -12.29 -24.09
N GLY A 428 24.73 -12.19 -22.93
CA GLY A 428 25.17 -13.31 -22.10
C GLY A 428 26.57 -13.83 -22.44
N HIS A 429 27.28 -13.23 -23.40
CA HIS A 429 28.62 -13.60 -23.81
C HIS A 429 29.54 -12.38 -23.70
N VAL A 430 30.83 -12.61 -23.42
CA VAL A 430 31.84 -11.54 -23.45
C VAL A 430 32.73 -11.76 -24.67
N GLU A 431 32.49 -11.00 -25.73
CA GLU A 431 33.19 -11.17 -27.01
C GLU A 431 33.55 -9.85 -27.72
N ALA A 432 33.74 -9.92 -29.04
CA ALA A 432 34.25 -8.80 -29.82
C ALA A 432 33.35 -7.56 -29.78
N ASP A 433 32.05 -7.76 -29.60
CA ASP A 433 31.07 -6.67 -29.54
C ASP A 433 31.16 -5.91 -28.20
N ASP A 434 31.43 -6.59 -27.08
CA ASP A 434 31.71 -5.93 -25.79
C ASP A 434 33.03 -5.16 -25.83
N LEU A 435 34.07 -5.77 -26.41
CA LEU A 435 35.34 -5.09 -26.58
C LEU A 435 35.20 -3.84 -27.46
N ALA A 436 34.34 -3.89 -28.48
CA ALA A 436 34.06 -2.73 -29.32
C ALA A 436 33.39 -1.60 -28.52
N ARG A 437 32.37 -1.92 -27.69
CA ARG A 437 31.72 -0.95 -26.79
C ARG A 437 32.71 -0.35 -25.81
N PHE A 438 33.45 -1.19 -25.11
CA PHE A 438 34.54 -0.78 -24.21
C PHE A 438 35.52 0.19 -24.89
N ALA A 439 35.96 -0.11 -26.12
CA ALA A 439 36.89 0.73 -26.86
C ALA A 439 36.32 2.10 -27.26
N THR A 440 35.00 2.27 -27.36
CA THR A 440 34.39 3.58 -27.65
C THR A 440 34.46 4.55 -26.48
N MET A 441 34.52 4.02 -25.25
CA MET A 441 34.62 4.79 -24.02
C MET A 441 36.05 4.84 -23.49
N TRP A 442 37.04 4.41 -24.25
CA TRP A 442 38.44 4.48 -23.84
C TRP A 442 39.08 5.84 -24.19
N PRO A 443 39.75 6.56 -23.27
CA PRO A 443 39.80 6.44 -21.81
C PRO A 443 38.96 7.54 -21.15
N VAL A 444 37.64 7.44 -21.27
CA VAL A 444 36.69 8.42 -20.73
C VAL A 444 36.73 8.37 -19.21
N GLN A 445 36.67 9.55 -18.59
CA GLN A 445 36.56 9.74 -17.15
C GLN A 445 35.14 10.21 -16.84
N ASP A 446 34.33 9.32 -16.29
CA ASP A 446 32.97 9.57 -15.82
C ASP A 446 32.58 8.48 -14.82
N ASP A 447 31.74 8.80 -13.83
CA ASP A 447 31.57 7.94 -12.64
C ASP A 447 30.51 6.83 -12.85
N LEU A 448 29.69 6.94 -13.89
CA LEU A 448 28.52 6.09 -14.12
C LEU A 448 28.58 5.41 -15.50
N LEU A 449 29.75 4.90 -15.86
CA LEU A 449 29.97 4.16 -17.10
C LEU A 449 29.90 2.65 -16.86
N ALA A 450 29.24 1.93 -17.77
CA ALA A 450 29.25 0.47 -17.76
C ALA A 450 30.65 -0.08 -18.10
N GLU A 451 31.42 0.69 -18.87
CA GLU A 451 32.78 0.37 -19.27
C GLU A 451 33.83 0.58 -18.17
N ASP A 452 33.51 1.38 -17.14
CA ASP A 452 34.32 1.50 -15.91
C ASP A 452 33.96 0.34 -14.97
N ILE A 453 34.43 -0.85 -15.33
CA ILE A 453 34.05 -2.13 -14.71
C ILE A 453 34.55 -2.21 -13.26
N ASP A 454 35.70 -1.61 -12.94
CA ASP A 454 36.23 -1.56 -11.56
C ASP A 454 35.71 -0.37 -10.73
N ARG A 455 34.99 0.55 -11.38
CA ARG A 455 34.30 1.73 -10.81
C ARG A 455 35.24 2.71 -10.14
N ASN A 456 36.39 2.96 -10.75
CA ASN A 456 37.37 3.93 -10.24
C ASN A 456 37.21 5.35 -10.82
N GLY A 457 36.22 5.54 -11.69
CA GLY A 457 35.87 6.78 -12.39
C GLY A 457 36.57 6.94 -13.75
N VAL A 458 37.36 5.96 -14.21
CA VAL A 458 38.13 6.05 -15.47
C VAL A 458 38.16 4.70 -16.17
N VAL A 459 37.77 4.68 -17.45
CA VAL A 459 37.91 3.49 -18.31
C VAL A 459 39.37 3.30 -18.69
N ASP A 460 40.05 2.34 -18.07
CA ASP A 460 41.48 2.10 -18.25
C ASP A 460 41.89 0.61 -18.30
N PHE A 461 43.20 0.37 -18.21
CA PHE A 461 43.76 -0.99 -18.32
C PHE A 461 43.32 -1.94 -17.20
N ARG A 462 42.80 -1.43 -16.09
CA ARG A 462 42.23 -2.23 -14.99
C ARG A 462 40.90 -2.82 -15.42
N ASP A 463 40.05 -2.04 -16.07
CA ASP A 463 38.78 -2.52 -16.63
C ASP A 463 39.02 -3.51 -17.75
N PHE A 464 39.96 -3.20 -18.65
CA PHE A 464 40.37 -4.14 -19.69
C PHE A 464 40.88 -5.46 -19.11
N ALA A 465 41.56 -5.43 -17.96
CA ALA A 465 41.99 -6.65 -17.28
C ALA A 465 40.81 -7.45 -16.69
N ILE A 466 39.70 -6.80 -16.30
CA ILE A 466 38.47 -7.49 -15.88
C ILE A 466 37.80 -8.13 -17.09
N LEU A 467 37.61 -7.38 -18.18
CA LEU A 467 37.07 -7.91 -19.44
C LEU A 467 37.88 -9.11 -19.93
N GLY A 468 39.21 -8.99 -19.93
CA GLY A 468 40.12 -10.07 -20.35
C GLY A 468 40.03 -11.34 -19.51
N LYS A 469 39.65 -11.26 -18.22
CA LYS A 469 39.48 -12.45 -17.35
C LYS A 469 38.28 -13.30 -17.73
N VAL A 470 37.22 -12.67 -18.24
CA VAL A 470 35.97 -13.33 -18.65
C VAL A 470 35.85 -13.44 -20.18
N TRP A 471 36.92 -13.12 -20.93
CA TRP A 471 36.89 -13.17 -22.39
C TRP A 471 36.46 -14.54 -22.94
N ARG A 472 35.45 -14.53 -23.81
CA ARG A 472 34.78 -15.71 -24.39
C ARG A 472 34.21 -16.66 -23.34
N SER A 473 33.90 -16.17 -22.13
CA SER A 473 33.01 -16.90 -21.25
C SER A 473 31.62 -16.93 -21.87
N GLY A 474 30.99 -18.10 -21.84
CA GLY A 474 29.54 -18.18 -22.02
C GLY A 474 28.82 -17.59 -20.80
N PRO A 475 27.48 -17.69 -20.75
CA PRO A 475 26.70 -17.21 -19.62
C PRO A 475 27.23 -17.83 -18.31
N PRO A 476 27.15 -17.11 -17.18
CA PRO A 476 27.57 -17.62 -15.89
C PRO A 476 26.99 -19.01 -15.64
N VAL A 477 27.75 -19.88 -14.97
CA VAL A 477 27.18 -21.16 -14.50
C VAL A 477 26.00 -20.80 -13.61
N PRO A 478 24.78 -21.27 -13.91
CA PRO A 478 23.63 -20.91 -13.10
C PRO A 478 23.89 -21.26 -11.63
N THR A 479 23.50 -20.36 -10.74
CA THR A 479 23.68 -20.51 -9.29
C THR A 479 22.35 -20.83 -8.61
N PRO A 480 22.33 -21.37 -7.38
CA PRO A 480 21.12 -21.44 -6.56
C PRO A 480 20.61 -20.06 -6.11
N PRO A 481 19.37 -19.95 -5.58
CA PRO A 481 18.87 -18.73 -4.95
C PRO A 481 19.77 -18.19 -3.83
N LEU A 482 19.69 -16.89 -3.56
CA LEU A 482 20.39 -16.25 -2.44
C LEU A 482 19.41 -15.94 -1.30
N PRO A 483 19.78 -16.07 -0.01
CA PRO A 483 21.11 -16.41 0.47
C PRO A 483 21.41 -17.91 0.33
N ASN A 484 22.69 -18.22 0.09
CA ASN A 484 23.22 -19.58 0.03
C ASN A 484 24.48 -19.66 0.92
N PRO A 485 24.46 -20.37 2.07
CA PRO A 485 23.39 -21.21 2.61
C PRO A 485 22.16 -20.42 3.04
N MET A 486 21.00 -21.10 3.11
CA MET A 486 19.77 -20.48 3.59
C MET A 486 19.84 -20.08 5.06
N THR A 487 18.98 -19.15 5.49
CA THR A 487 18.91 -18.67 6.87
C THR A 487 17.47 -18.64 7.39
N TRP A 488 17.31 -18.43 8.70
CA TRP A 488 16.01 -18.33 9.37
C TRP A 488 15.64 -16.87 9.62
N ALA A 489 14.45 -16.44 9.20
CA ALA A 489 13.86 -15.19 9.66
C ALA A 489 13.30 -15.37 11.07
N THR A 490 12.59 -16.48 11.30
CA THR A 490 12.12 -16.92 12.62
C THR A 490 12.48 -18.38 12.79
N ALA A 491 13.43 -18.65 13.70
CA ALA A 491 13.81 -20.02 14.05
C ALA A 491 12.59 -20.82 14.54
N PRO A 492 12.58 -22.16 14.42
CA PRO A 492 11.49 -23.01 14.86
C PRO A 492 11.07 -22.72 16.30
N TYR A 493 9.76 -22.75 16.55
CA TYR A 493 9.16 -22.59 17.88
C TYR A 493 7.88 -23.41 18.02
N GLY A 494 7.60 -23.92 19.21
CA GLY A 494 6.38 -24.68 19.48
C GLY A 494 5.14 -23.79 19.43
N THR A 495 4.15 -24.17 18.63
CA THR A 495 2.83 -23.49 18.57
C THR A 495 1.76 -24.23 19.37
N GLY A 496 2.03 -25.47 19.79
CA GLY A 496 1.15 -26.30 20.59
C GLY A 496 1.83 -27.60 21.01
N PRO A 497 1.11 -28.51 21.69
CA PRO A 497 1.66 -29.80 22.09
C PRO A 497 1.97 -30.73 20.92
N TYR A 498 1.39 -30.47 19.74
CA TYR A 498 1.53 -31.32 18.56
C TYR A 498 2.07 -30.56 17.35
N SER A 499 2.58 -29.33 17.53
CA SER A 499 2.96 -28.48 16.41
C SER A 499 4.14 -27.54 16.67
N ILE A 500 4.92 -27.30 15.62
CA ILE A 500 6.04 -26.37 15.56
C ILE A 500 5.92 -25.54 14.28
N ALA A 501 6.10 -24.22 14.39
CA ALA A 501 6.15 -23.31 13.24
C ALA A 501 7.55 -22.72 13.06
N MET A 502 7.89 -22.37 11.82
CA MET A 502 9.17 -21.79 11.43
C MET A 502 9.05 -20.93 10.17
N VAL A 503 9.95 -19.95 10.01
CA VAL A 503 9.95 -19.01 8.87
C VAL A 503 11.37 -18.86 8.33
N ALA A 504 11.57 -19.18 7.05
CA ALA A 504 12.84 -18.94 6.38
C ALA A 504 13.04 -17.46 6.06
N THR A 505 14.28 -17.03 5.84
CA THR A 505 14.53 -15.72 5.22
C THR A 505 14.03 -15.75 3.78
N THR A 506 13.50 -14.62 3.29
CA THR A 506 13.10 -14.54 1.88
C THR A 506 14.34 -14.61 0.99
N ALA A 507 14.36 -15.58 0.09
CA ALA A 507 15.40 -15.80 -0.89
C ALA A 507 15.04 -15.22 -2.26
N THR A 508 16.06 -14.72 -2.96
CA THR A 508 16.02 -14.14 -4.30
C THR A 508 16.44 -15.20 -5.33
N SER A 509 15.63 -15.36 -6.38
CA SER A 509 15.92 -16.29 -7.47
C SER A 509 17.02 -15.72 -8.37
N THR A 510 17.96 -16.57 -8.79
CA THR A 510 19.08 -16.20 -9.68
C THR A 510 18.81 -16.55 -11.15
N ASP A 511 17.70 -17.23 -11.45
CA ASP A 511 17.27 -17.56 -12.81
C ASP A 511 15.91 -16.93 -13.18
N GLU A 512 15.47 -15.95 -12.37
CA GLU A 512 14.23 -15.17 -12.54
C GLU A 512 12.94 -16.00 -12.51
N THR A 513 13.05 -17.31 -12.31
CA THR A 513 11.88 -18.16 -12.27
C THR A 513 11.22 -18.15 -10.91
N GLY A 514 11.77 -17.49 -9.89
CA GLY A 514 11.22 -17.48 -8.53
C GLY A 514 11.73 -18.66 -7.69
N VAL A 515 11.38 -18.66 -6.40
CA VAL A 515 11.99 -19.56 -5.40
C VAL A 515 10.99 -20.55 -4.82
N GLU A 516 11.44 -21.78 -4.63
CA GLU A 516 10.77 -22.80 -3.83
C GLU A 516 11.59 -23.09 -2.56
N TYR A 517 10.91 -23.34 -1.44
CA TYR A 517 11.53 -23.62 -0.14
C TYR A 517 11.22 -25.05 0.30
N TYR A 518 12.17 -25.65 1.02
CA TYR A 518 12.06 -26.99 1.57
C TYR A 518 12.53 -27.01 3.02
N PHE A 519 11.59 -27.25 3.93
CA PHE A 519 11.84 -27.40 5.36
C PHE A 519 11.81 -28.88 5.70
N GLU A 520 12.73 -29.34 6.54
CA GLU A 520 12.71 -30.71 7.02
C GLU A 520 13.14 -30.82 8.47
N ASN A 521 12.66 -31.88 9.12
CA ASN A 521 13.25 -32.35 10.34
C ASN A 521 14.61 -33.00 10.04
N PHE A 522 15.68 -32.50 10.65
CA PHE A 522 17.04 -32.96 10.43
C PHE A 522 17.28 -34.42 10.84
N LEU A 523 16.66 -34.87 11.95
CA LEU A 523 16.84 -36.22 12.46
C LEU A 523 15.92 -37.24 11.77
N THR A 524 14.78 -36.79 11.26
CA THR A 524 13.79 -37.62 10.54
C THR A 524 13.35 -36.93 9.25
N PRO A 525 14.15 -36.96 8.17
CA PRO A 525 13.91 -36.19 6.94
C PRO A 525 12.58 -36.51 6.23
N ASP A 526 11.97 -37.68 6.49
CA ASP A 526 10.63 -38.01 5.99
C ASP A 526 9.55 -37.03 6.49
N ILE A 527 9.80 -36.32 7.59
CA ILE A 527 8.98 -35.21 8.09
C ILE A 527 9.49 -33.93 7.45
N ASN A 528 8.87 -33.52 6.35
CA ASN A 528 9.25 -32.34 5.58
C ASN A 528 8.04 -31.64 4.97
N SER A 529 8.25 -30.41 4.50
CA SER A 529 7.22 -29.58 3.91
C SER A 529 6.88 -29.94 2.46
N GLY A 530 7.71 -30.74 1.78
CA GLY A 530 7.84 -30.71 0.34
C GLY A 530 8.38 -29.36 -0.17
N TRP A 531 8.60 -29.25 -1.48
CA TRP A 531 8.95 -27.96 -2.10
C TRP A 531 7.71 -27.07 -2.17
N ARG A 532 7.80 -25.85 -1.63
CA ARG A 532 6.69 -24.90 -1.54
C ARG A 532 7.05 -23.56 -2.17
N THR A 533 6.10 -23.00 -2.93
CA THR A 533 6.16 -21.62 -3.43
C THR A 533 5.30 -20.71 -2.55
N PHE A 534 5.74 -19.48 -2.37
CA PHE A 534 4.99 -18.43 -1.66
C PHE A 534 4.75 -17.28 -2.64
N VAL A 535 3.60 -16.60 -2.52
CA VAL A 535 3.33 -15.41 -3.35
C VAL A 535 4.20 -14.24 -2.90
N ALA A 536 4.48 -13.30 -3.81
CA ALA A 536 5.25 -12.12 -3.48
C ALA A 536 4.62 -11.38 -2.27
N GLY A 537 5.45 -11.01 -1.28
CA GLY A 537 5.01 -10.38 -0.04
C GLY A 537 4.57 -11.34 1.07
N GLN A 538 4.40 -12.64 0.80
CA GLN A 538 4.12 -13.64 1.82
C GLN A 538 5.42 -14.20 2.43
N GLU A 539 5.48 -14.28 3.75
CA GLU A 539 6.61 -14.92 4.44
C GLU A 539 6.67 -16.43 4.13
N PRO A 540 7.87 -17.00 3.90
CA PRO A 540 8.03 -18.43 3.66
C PRO A 540 7.92 -19.19 4.98
N ARG A 541 6.67 -19.36 5.44
CA ARG A 541 6.30 -20.01 6.71
C ARG A 541 5.87 -21.46 6.48
N TRP A 542 6.33 -22.34 7.36
CA TRP A 542 5.83 -23.72 7.47
C TRP A 542 5.49 -24.06 8.92
N GLU A 543 4.40 -24.82 9.09
CA GLU A 543 3.95 -25.33 10.37
C GLU A 543 3.78 -26.84 10.27
N GLN A 544 4.57 -27.57 11.05
CA GLN A 544 4.50 -29.02 11.16
C GLN A 544 3.55 -29.38 12.29
N THR A 545 2.60 -30.27 12.00
CA THR A 545 1.62 -30.79 12.96
C THR A 545 1.86 -32.28 13.24
N GLU A 546 1.01 -32.92 14.06
CA GLU A 546 1.08 -34.35 14.40
C GLU A 546 2.39 -34.78 15.08
N LEU A 547 3.04 -33.85 15.78
CA LEU A 547 4.25 -34.11 16.57
C LEU A 547 3.90 -34.70 17.94
N GLN A 548 4.88 -35.32 18.60
CA GLN A 548 4.71 -35.82 19.97
C GLN A 548 4.81 -34.65 20.97
N PRO A 549 3.99 -34.63 22.02
CA PRO A 549 4.08 -33.63 23.09
C PRO A 549 5.41 -33.64 23.86
N ALA A 550 5.77 -32.48 24.41
CA ALA A 550 6.98 -32.26 25.20
C ALA A 550 8.26 -32.83 24.55
N THR A 551 8.32 -32.85 23.21
CA THR A 551 9.38 -33.51 22.45
C THR A 551 10.18 -32.48 21.68
N LEU A 552 11.50 -32.63 21.71
CA LEU A 552 12.44 -31.76 21.01
C LEU A 552 12.63 -32.23 19.57
N TYR A 553 12.56 -31.30 18.62
CA TYR A 553 12.74 -31.52 17.20
C TYR A 553 13.80 -30.56 16.64
N TRP A 554 14.50 -30.98 15.58
CA TRP A 554 15.55 -30.22 14.92
C TRP A 554 15.16 -29.99 13.47
N TYR A 555 15.26 -28.75 13.00
CA TYR A 555 14.88 -28.38 11.64
C TYR A 555 16.03 -27.65 10.93
N ARG A 556 16.01 -27.79 9.61
CA ARG A 556 16.81 -27.00 8.66
C ARG A 556 15.96 -26.66 7.44
N VAL A 557 16.36 -25.63 6.71
CA VAL A 557 15.69 -25.20 5.47
C VAL A 557 16.71 -25.00 4.35
N LYS A 558 16.31 -25.29 3.12
CA LYS A 558 17.00 -24.89 1.90
C LYS A 558 16.00 -24.34 0.89
N ALA A 559 16.50 -23.66 -0.13
CA ALA A 559 15.69 -23.09 -1.20
C ALA A 559 16.21 -23.59 -2.56
N ARG A 560 15.41 -23.42 -3.63
CA ARG A 560 15.86 -23.64 -5.00
C ARG A 560 15.14 -22.74 -5.98
N ASN A 561 15.78 -22.50 -7.12
CA ASN A 561 15.14 -21.83 -8.25
C ASN A 561 14.04 -22.72 -8.84
N ARG A 562 12.94 -22.12 -9.30
CA ARG A 562 11.80 -22.86 -9.86
C ARG A 562 12.08 -23.42 -11.26
N GLY A 563 13.02 -22.83 -12.00
CA GLY A 563 13.35 -23.13 -13.38
C GLY A 563 14.46 -24.16 -13.46
N ASN A 564 15.68 -23.72 -13.15
CA ASN A 564 16.90 -24.52 -13.23
C ASN A 564 17.04 -25.53 -12.08
N ARG A 565 16.20 -25.43 -11.04
CA ARG A 565 16.14 -26.34 -9.87
C ARG A 565 17.44 -26.40 -9.05
N LEU A 566 18.33 -25.43 -9.17
CA LEU A 566 19.52 -25.36 -8.35
C LEU A 566 19.18 -25.00 -6.92
N GLU A 567 19.69 -25.81 -5.99
CA GLU A 567 19.35 -25.75 -4.57
C GLU A 567 20.46 -25.08 -3.77
N THR A 568 20.09 -24.28 -2.79
CA THR A 568 21.02 -23.71 -1.82
C THR A 568 21.58 -24.81 -0.93
N ASP A 569 22.71 -24.52 -0.28
CA ASP A 569 23.10 -25.20 0.94
C ASP A 569 22.05 -25.00 2.04
N TRP A 570 22.02 -25.95 2.98
CA TRP A 570 21.11 -25.95 4.10
C TRP A 570 21.43 -24.84 5.11
N SER A 571 20.39 -24.33 5.76
CA SER A 571 20.55 -23.46 6.92
C SER A 571 21.19 -24.17 8.12
N GLU A 572 21.67 -23.35 9.06
CA GLU A 572 22.02 -23.80 10.41
C GLU A 572 20.87 -24.61 11.03
N ILE A 573 21.21 -25.73 11.65
CA ILE A 573 20.24 -26.62 12.30
C ILE A 573 19.79 -25.96 13.60
N THR A 574 18.50 -25.66 13.69
CA THR A 574 17.88 -25.08 14.88
C THR A 574 16.89 -26.08 15.47
N ARG A 575 16.47 -25.86 16.72
CA ARG A 575 15.63 -26.81 17.45
C ARG A 575 14.52 -26.13 18.22
N ALA A 576 13.39 -26.81 18.36
CA ALA A 576 12.25 -26.39 19.15
C ALA A 576 11.58 -27.59 19.82
N ALA A 577 10.99 -27.37 20.98
CA ALA A 577 10.15 -28.36 21.65
C ALA A 577 8.68 -28.04 21.40
N THR A 578 7.88 -29.07 21.20
CA THR A 578 6.42 -28.98 21.36
C THR A 578 6.07 -28.72 22.82
N LEU A 579 4.90 -28.11 23.06
CA LEU A 579 4.42 -27.88 24.42
C LEU A 579 3.99 -29.20 25.09
N ALA A 580 3.80 -29.19 26.41
CA ALA A 580 3.28 -30.36 27.12
C ALA A 580 1.81 -30.60 26.76
N ASP A 581 1.41 -31.87 26.73
CA ASP A 581 0.02 -32.27 26.49
C ASP A 581 -0.86 -31.90 27.68
N ASP A 582 -2.13 -31.61 27.41
CA ASP A 582 -3.11 -31.32 28.45
C ASP A 582 -3.68 -32.62 29.00
N THR A 583 -3.51 -32.82 30.31
CA THR A 583 -3.93 -34.05 31.02
C THR A 583 -4.91 -33.77 32.14
N GLU A 584 -5.24 -32.50 32.37
CA GLU A 584 -6.16 -32.09 33.42
C GLU A 584 -7.58 -32.01 32.85
N ALA A 585 -8.56 -32.46 33.63
CA ALA A 585 -9.96 -32.29 33.26
C ALA A 585 -10.42 -30.85 33.58
N PRO A 586 -11.44 -30.33 32.88
CA PRO A 586 -12.00 -29.01 33.17
C PRO A 586 -12.44 -28.85 34.63
N THR A 587 -12.34 -27.62 35.16
CA THR A 587 -12.80 -27.28 36.52
C THR A 587 -14.14 -26.55 36.45
N PRO A 588 -15.20 -26.94 37.21
CA PRO A 588 -15.18 -27.87 38.34
C PRO A 588 -15.29 -29.36 37.96
N ASN A 589 -14.65 -30.21 38.76
CA ASN A 589 -14.71 -31.67 38.67
C ASN A 589 -14.94 -32.28 40.07
N PRO A 590 -16.12 -32.85 40.39
CA PRO A 590 -17.26 -33.12 39.50
C PRO A 590 -17.98 -31.86 39.04
N MET A 591 -18.71 -32.00 37.92
CA MET A 591 -19.57 -30.93 37.41
C MET A 591 -20.77 -30.67 38.33
N SER A 592 -21.41 -29.51 38.17
CA SER A 592 -22.60 -29.10 38.92
C SER A 592 -23.62 -28.36 38.04
N TRP A 593 -24.82 -28.16 38.58
CA TRP A 593 -25.91 -27.42 37.92
C TRP A 593 -25.92 -25.96 38.37
N GLU A 594 -25.98 -25.03 37.41
CA GLU A 594 -26.35 -23.63 37.70
C GLU A 594 -27.88 -23.51 37.78
N THR A 595 -28.57 -24.24 36.90
CA THR A 595 -30.02 -24.42 36.96
C THR A 595 -30.31 -25.89 36.76
N GLU A 596 -30.80 -26.52 37.83
CA GLU A 596 -31.23 -27.92 37.81
C GLU A 596 -32.30 -28.16 36.72
N PRO A 597 -32.38 -29.35 36.12
CA PRO A 597 -33.41 -29.70 35.15
C PRO A 597 -34.82 -29.40 35.66
N TYR A 598 -35.58 -28.64 34.86
CA TYR A 598 -36.95 -28.27 35.19
C TYR A 598 -37.84 -28.23 33.94
N GLY A 599 -39.14 -28.48 34.14
CA GLY A 599 -40.15 -28.34 33.09
C GLY A 599 -40.43 -26.86 32.78
N VAL A 600 -40.30 -26.48 31.50
CA VAL A 600 -40.69 -25.15 30.99
C VAL A 600 -42.15 -25.15 30.54
N SER A 601 -42.62 -26.28 30.02
CA SER A 601 -43.99 -26.58 29.64
C SER A 601 -44.24 -28.08 29.78
N SER A 602 -45.47 -28.53 29.53
CA SER A 602 -45.83 -29.96 29.59
C SER A 602 -45.06 -30.88 28.64
N ASN A 603 -44.25 -30.33 27.74
CA ASN A 603 -43.44 -31.09 26.78
C ASN A 603 -42.03 -30.52 26.57
N THR A 604 -41.54 -29.67 27.48
CA THR A 604 -40.24 -29.02 27.34
C THR A 604 -39.49 -29.01 28.67
N ILE A 605 -38.22 -29.44 28.66
CA ILE A 605 -37.33 -29.42 29.82
C ILE A 605 -36.12 -28.55 29.48
N ARG A 606 -35.69 -27.71 30.42
CA ARG A 606 -34.47 -26.92 30.29
C ARG A 606 -33.57 -27.11 31.50
N MET A 607 -32.26 -27.04 31.26
CA MET A 607 -31.22 -27.16 32.28
C MET A 607 -29.98 -26.36 31.90
N VAL A 608 -29.22 -25.91 32.92
CA VAL A 608 -27.99 -25.14 32.72
C VAL A 608 -26.90 -25.69 33.64
N ALA A 609 -25.78 -26.11 33.04
CA ALA A 609 -24.59 -26.53 33.78
C ALA A 609 -23.84 -25.31 34.32
N THR A 610 -23.12 -25.47 35.44
CA THR A 610 -22.16 -24.46 35.89
C THR A 610 -21.06 -24.27 34.84
N GLU A 611 -20.50 -23.07 34.74
CA GLU A 611 -19.38 -22.81 33.85
C GLU A 611 -18.15 -23.62 34.27
N ALA A 612 -17.61 -24.38 33.32
CA ALA A 612 -16.34 -25.09 33.44
C ALA A 612 -15.26 -24.40 32.61
N THR A 613 -14.04 -24.41 33.12
CA THR A 613 -12.87 -23.75 32.53
C THR A 613 -11.72 -24.72 32.34
N ASP A 614 -11.02 -24.56 31.23
CA ASP A 614 -9.85 -25.35 30.84
C ASP A 614 -9.01 -24.56 29.82
N ALA A 615 -7.68 -24.74 29.81
CA ALA A 615 -6.78 -24.02 28.92
C ALA A 615 -6.99 -24.39 27.44
N SER A 616 -7.42 -25.62 27.17
CA SER A 616 -7.74 -26.13 25.84
C SER A 616 -9.17 -25.77 25.39
N GLY A 617 -9.98 -25.15 26.26
CA GLY A 617 -11.39 -24.87 26.03
C GLY A 617 -12.30 -26.07 26.37
N VAL A 618 -13.62 -25.84 26.50
CA VAL A 618 -14.54 -26.80 27.14
C VAL A 618 -15.78 -27.13 26.30
N GLU A 619 -16.28 -28.37 26.43
CA GLU A 619 -17.58 -28.84 25.94
C GLU A 619 -18.36 -29.60 27.04
N TYR A 620 -19.69 -29.61 26.94
CA TYR A 620 -20.61 -30.20 27.91
C TYR A 620 -21.42 -31.33 27.30
N GLN A 621 -21.74 -32.34 28.12
CA GLN A 621 -22.67 -33.42 27.78
C GLN A 621 -23.72 -33.59 28.88
N PHE A 622 -24.99 -33.47 28.49
CA PHE A 622 -26.16 -33.68 29.34
C PHE A 622 -26.68 -35.10 29.10
N ASP A 623 -26.58 -35.95 30.11
CA ASP A 623 -26.92 -37.38 30.03
C ASP A 623 -28.27 -37.63 30.71
N CYS A 624 -29.27 -38.04 29.93
CA CYS A 624 -30.59 -38.42 30.42
C CYS A 624 -30.57 -39.91 30.81
N THR A 625 -30.30 -40.16 32.08
CA THR A 625 -30.15 -41.52 32.62
C THR A 625 -31.45 -42.33 32.64
N SER A 626 -32.62 -41.68 32.69
CA SER A 626 -33.91 -42.38 32.64
C SER A 626 -34.34 -42.70 31.20
N HIS A 627 -33.93 -41.87 30.22
CA HIS A 627 -34.29 -42.02 28.81
C HIS A 627 -33.10 -41.60 27.92
N PRO A 628 -32.17 -42.53 27.62
CA PRO A 628 -30.91 -42.21 26.93
C PRO A 628 -31.06 -41.47 25.60
N ASP A 629 -32.17 -41.68 24.88
CA ASP A 629 -32.48 -41.00 23.60
C ASP A 629 -32.63 -39.48 23.73
N TYR A 630 -32.84 -38.96 24.94
CA TYR A 630 -32.91 -37.54 25.25
C TYR A 630 -31.61 -36.98 25.84
N SER A 631 -30.49 -37.69 25.67
CA SER A 631 -29.16 -37.17 26.01
C SER A 631 -28.64 -36.25 24.90
N SER A 632 -27.86 -35.25 25.28
CA SER A 632 -27.19 -34.37 24.31
C SER A 632 -25.95 -35.06 23.72
N ASN A 633 -25.59 -34.66 22.51
CA ASN A 633 -24.19 -34.75 22.07
C ASN A 633 -23.32 -33.78 22.88
N TRP A 634 -22.00 -33.90 22.74
CA TRP A 634 -21.09 -32.86 23.24
C TRP A 634 -21.38 -31.52 22.56
N GLN A 635 -21.44 -30.45 23.35
CA GLN A 635 -21.76 -29.11 22.85
C GLN A 635 -20.99 -28.03 23.62
N ALA A 636 -20.64 -26.92 22.96
CA ALA A 636 -20.02 -25.78 23.62
C ALA A 636 -20.98 -25.03 24.56
N SER A 637 -22.29 -25.13 24.30
CA SER A 637 -23.33 -24.50 25.12
C SER A 637 -23.48 -25.22 26.46
N ARG A 638 -23.45 -24.45 27.56
CA ARG A 638 -23.81 -24.92 28.91
C ARG A 638 -25.31 -25.04 29.16
N THR A 639 -26.14 -24.70 28.17
CA THR A 639 -27.61 -24.81 28.25
C THR A 639 -28.09 -25.94 27.36
N TYR A 640 -28.96 -26.80 27.88
CA TYR A 640 -29.64 -27.83 27.13
C TYR A 640 -31.15 -27.69 27.29
N GLU A 641 -31.86 -27.68 26.17
CA GLU A 641 -33.31 -27.56 26.09
C GLU A 641 -33.85 -28.69 25.22
N LEU A 642 -34.73 -29.49 25.81
CA LEU A 642 -35.43 -30.60 25.18
C LEU A 642 -36.87 -30.19 24.95
N THR A 643 -37.33 -30.25 23.70
CA THR A 643 -38.71 -29.95 23.33
C THR A 643 -39.40 -31.20 22.81
N SER A 644 -40.74 -31.20 22.80
CA SER A 644 -41.57 -32.32 22.34
C SER A 644 -41.36 -33.63 23.11
N VAL A 645 -40.99 -33.54 24.39
CA VAL A 645 -40.87 -34.73 25.26
C VAL A 645 -42.24 -35.17 25.77
N PRO A 646 -42.54 -36.49 25.81
CA PRO A 646 -43.77 -37.01 26.42
C PRO A 646 -43.89 -36.66 27.91
N HIS A 647 -45.10 -36.70 28.45
CA HIS A 647 -45.30 -36.59 29.90
C HIS A 647 -44.61 -37.75 30.62
N GLY A 648 -43.93 -37.45 31.72
CA GLY A 648 -43.16 -38.43 32.49
C GLY A 648 -42.01 -37.77 33.25
N GLN A 649 -41.21 -38.61 33.90
CA GLN A 649 -40.06 -38.18 34.70
C GLN A 649 -38.73 -38.38 33.96
N TYR A 650 -37.86 -37.38 34.01
CA TYR A 650 -36.60 -37.35 33.27
C TYR A 650 -35.42 -37.02 34.18
N THR A 651 -34.50 -37.96 34.35
CA THR A 651 -33.36 -37.83 35.27
C THR A 651 -32.08 -37.51 34.51
N PHE A 652 -31.51 -36.32 34.72
CA PHE A 652 -30.30 -35.86 34.05
C PHE A 652 -29.10 -35.76 34.99
N ARG A 653 -27.91 -35.96 34.43
CA ARG A 653 -26.61 -35.57 35.00
C ARG A 653 -25.77 -34.88 33.91
N VAL A 654 -24.82 -34.04 34.27
CA VAL A 654 -23.95 -33.33 33.30
C VAL A 654 -22.48 -33.57 33.61
N ARG A 655 -21.65 -33.67 32.57
CA ARG A 655 -20.18 -33.63 32.66
C ARG A 655 -19.60 -32.72 31.59
N ALA A 656 -18.36 -32.27 31.79
CA ALA A 656 -17.61 -31.49 30.83
C ALA A 656 -16.39 -32.27 30.34
N ARG A 657 -15.86 -31.87 29.19
CA ARG A 657 -14.55 -32.31 28.68
C ARG A 657 -13.79 -31.12 28.12
N ASP A 658 -12.47 -31.18 28.16
CA ASP A 658 -11.66 -30.22 27.43
C ASP A 658 -11.68 -30.49 25.91
N LYS A 659 -11.13 -29.58 25.11
CA LYS A 659 -10.93 -29.75 23.66
C LYS A 659 -9.50 -30.15 23.30
N SER A 660 -8.72 -30.63 24.27
CA SER A 660 -7.43 -31.26 23.99
C SER A 660 -7.65 -32.57 23.22
N PRO A 661 -6.61 -33.13 22.57
CA PRO A 661 -6.72 -34.45 21.93
C PRO A 661 -7.08 -35.59 22.91
N ASN A 662 -6.73 -35.46 24.19
CA ASN A 662 -7.09 -36.43 25.23
C ASN A 662 -8.56 -36.32 25.65
N GLN A 663 -9.20 -35.18 25.43
CA GLN A 663 -10.60 -34.91 25.77
C GLN A 663 -10.87 -35.28 27.23
N ASN A 664 -10.04 -34.79 28.17
CA ASN A 664 -10.12 -35.20 29.56
C ASN A 664 -11.49 -34.79 30.12
N THR A 665 -12.21 -35.76 30.69
CA THR A 665 -13.58 -35.57 31.14
C THR A 665 -13.64 -35.35 32.63
N THR A 666 -14.51 -34.44 33.08
CA THR A 666 -14.91 -34.36 34.48
C THR A 666 -15.71 -35.59 34.89
N LEU A 667 -15.81 -35.83 36.20
CA LEU A 667 -16.88 -36.64 36.78
C LEU A 667 -18.24 -35.97 36.51
N PHE A 668 -19.28 -36.80 36.44
CA PHE A 668 -20.67 -36.33 36.32
C PHE A 668 -21.12 -35.57 37.57
N SER A 669 -22.04 -34.63 37.37
CA SER A 669 -22.83 -34.01 38.44
C SER A 669 -23.76 -35.01 39.13
N LEU A 670 -24.36 -34.57 40.23
CA LEU A 670 -25.49 -35.29 40.84
C LEU A 670 -26.66 -35.37 39.85
N SER A 671 -27.32 -36.52 39.84
CA SER A 671 -28.53 -36.75 39.06
C SER A 671 -29.71 -35.97 39.63
N VAL A 672 -30.45 -35.26 38.77
CA VAL A 672 -31.65 -34.50 39.14
C VAL A 672 -32.80 -34.87 38.19
N THR A 673 -34.00 -35.06 38.75
CA THR A 673 -35.20 -35.46 38.01
C THR A 673 -36.11 -34.26 37.76
N ALA A 674 -36.44 -34.02 36.50
CA ALA A 674 -37.52 -33.12 36.09
C ALA A 674 -38.82 -33.92 35.93
N ASP A 675 -39.91 -33.43 36.50
CA ASP A 675 -41.23 -34.05 36.41
C ASP A 675 -42.17 -33.29 35.47
N LEU A 676 -42.67 -33.97 34.45
CA LEU A 676 -43.70 -33.50 33.51
C LEU A 676 -45.01 -34.29 33.63
N GLN A 677 -45.11 -35.21 34.59
CA GLN A 677 -46.28 -36.05 34.77
C GLN A 677 -47.38 -35.26 35.49
N PRO A 678 -48.59 -35.13 34.91
CA PRO A 678 -49.72 -34.57 35.65
C PRO A 678 -50.27 -35.58 36.67
N PRO A 679 -50.98 -35.10 37.71
CA PRO A 679 -51.65 -35.96 38.68
C PRO A 679 -52.61 -36.96 38.05
N THR A 680 -52.81 -38.11 38.70
CA THR A 680 -53.76 -39.16 38.25
C THR A 680 -55.02 -39.13 39.12
N PRO A 681 -56.25 -39.15 38.56
CA PRO A 681 -56.59 -39.42 37.17
C PRO A 681 -56.45 -38.21 36.23
N ALA A 682 -55.97 -38.47 35.02
CA ALA A 682 -55.90 -37.50 33.91
C ALA A 682 -56.53 -38.12 32.64
N PRO A 683 -57.69 -37.62 32.14
CA PRO A 683 -58.42 -36.45 32.62
C PRO A 683 -59.04 -36.64 34.00
N MET A 684 -59.36 -35.52 34.66
CA MET A 684 -59.94 -35.53 36.00
C MET A 684 -61.35 -36.15 36.00
N GLU A 685 -61.76 -36.72 37.12
CA GLU A 685 -63.07 -37.36 37.31
C GLU A 685 -63.83 -36.77 38.50
N TRP A 686 -65.15 -36.99 38.56
CA TRP A 686 -66.01 -36.60 39.68
C TRP A 686 -66.18 -37.78 40.64
N GLU A 687 -66.00 -37.56 41.95
CA GLU A 687 -66.48 -38.50 42.98
C GLU A 687 -67.96 -38.26 43.29
N SER A 688 -68.33 -36.98 43.38
CA SER A 688 -69.72 -36.54 43.46
C SER A 688 -69.93 -35.45 42.42
N GLU A 689 -70.77 -35.76 41.43
CA GLU A 689 -71.21 -34.79 40.43
C GLU A 689 -71.86 -33.56 41.11
N PRO A 690 -71.86 -32.39 40.46
CA PRO A 690 -72.50 -31.19 40.99
C PRO A 690 -74.00 -31.39 41.30
N GLU A 691 -74.41 -31.05 42.52
CA GLU A 691 -75.79 -31.13 43.01
C GLU A 691 -76.24 -29.78 43.59
N GLU A 692 -77.51 -29.41 43.36
CA GLU A 692 -78.12 -28.20 43.95
C GLU A 692 -78.66 -28.48 45.37
N VAL A 693 -77.95 -27.97 46.39
CA VAL A 693 -78.31 -28.17 47.80
C VAL A 693 -78.87 -26.89 48.41
N LYS A 694 -80.06 -26.96 49.03
CA LYS A 694 -80.68 -25.83 49.74
C LYS A 694 -80.19 -25.77 51.20
N ARG A 695 -79.48 -24.70 51.58
CA ARG A 695 -78.92 -24.53 52.95
C ARG A 695 -79.56 -23.41 53.79
N GLY A 696 -80.67 -22.81 53.34
CA GLY A 696 -81.33 -21.73 54.06
C GLY A 696 -82.83 -21.63 53.80
N ASN A 697 -83.51 -20.73 54.53
CA ASN A 697 -84.97 -20.61 54.51
C ASN A 697 -85.51 -19.71 53.38
N THR A 698 -84.64 -19.11 52.56
CA THR A 698 -85.05 -18.24 51.45
C THR A 698 -85.04 -18.99 50.10
N SER A 699 -85.71 -18.42 49.10
CA SER A 699 -85.67 -18.93 47.72
C SER A 699 -84.34 -18.67 46.99
N LEU A 700 -83.39 -17.96 47.62
CA LEU A 700 -82.08 -17.63 47.09
C LEU A 700 -80.93 -18.37 47.80
N SER A 701 -81.21 -19.43 48.55
CA SER A 701 -80.22 -20.13 49.39
C SER A 701 -79.77 -21.48 48.83
N TYR A 702 -79.73 -21.64 47.50
CA TYR A 702 -79.20 -22.83 46.83
C TYR A 702 -77.70 -22.71 46.57
N TYR A 703 -76.98 -23.79 46.83
CA TYR A 703 -75.57 -23.96 46.56
C TYR A 703 -75.38 -25.06 45.53
N ALA A 704 -74.38 -24.94 44.66
CA ALA A 704 -73.87 -26.08 43.91
C ALA A 704 -72.75 -26.71 44.74
N GLU A 705 -72.91 -27.98 45.08
CA GLU A 705 -71.92 -28.77 45.82
C GLU A 705 -71.39 -29.89 44.94
N MET A 706 -70.08 -30.05 44.93
CA MET A 706 -69.42 -31.04 44.07
C MET A 706 -68.12 -31.51 44.71
N THR A 707 -67.72 -32.72 44.37
CA THR A 707 -66.50 -33.33 44.88
C THR A 707 -65.73 -33.99 43.74
N ALA A 708 -64.51 -33.54 43.49
CA ALA A 708 -63.59 -34.18 42.56
C ALA A 708 -63.12 -35.53 43.12
N ALA A 709 -62.85 -36.47 42.21
CA ALA A 709 -62.12 -37.68 42.56
C ALA A 709 -60.76 -37.31 43.15
N GLU A 710 -60.25 -38.16 44.04
CA GLU A 710 -58.92 -37.97 44.61
C GLU A 710 -57.87 -38.13 43.50
N ALA A 711 -57.18 -37.02 43.20
CA ALA A 711 -56.01 -37.00 42.35
C ALA A 711 -54.74 -37.13 43.19
N VAL A 712 -53.84 -38.00 42.74
CA VAL A 712 -52.56 -38.32 43.39
C VAL A 712 -51.42 -38.00 42.44
N ASP A 713 -50.35 -37.44 42.98
CA ASP A 713 -49.09 -37.19 42.30
C ASP A 713 -47.95 -37.75 43.15
N ASP A 714 -47.03 -38.48 42.52
CA ASP A 714 -45.97 -39.20 43.23
C ASP A 714 -44.81 -38.28 43.66
N ALA A 715 -44.71 -37.08 43.07
CA ALA A 715 -43.58 -36.16 43.28
C ALA A 715 -43.97 -34.86 44.02
N ALA A 716 -45.24 -34.46 43.98
CA ALA A 716 -45.72 -33.20 44.55
C ALA A 716 -47.13 -33.31 45.15
N GLY A 717 -47.57 -32.26 45.87
CA GLY A 717 -48.97 -32.12 46.28
C GLY A 717 -49.87 -31.76 45.10
N VAL A 718 -51.19 -31.94 45.26
CA VAL A 718 -52.20 -31.72 44.20
C VAL A 718 -53.16 -30.58 44.56
N GLU A 719 -53.50 -29.75 43.58
CA GLU A 719 -54.55 -28.73 43.67
C GLU A 719 -55.65 -28.96 42.61
N TYR A 720 -56.86 -28.51 42.90
CA TYR A 720 -58.05 -28.67 42.07
C TYR A 720 -58.61 -27.30 41.65
N PHE A 721 -59.15 -27.24 40.44
CA PHE A 721 -59.85 -26.08 39.90
C PHE A 721 -61.21 -26.48 39.34
N PHE A 722 -62.27 -25.99 39.96
CA PHE A 722 -63.65 -26.22 39.57
C PHE A 722 -64.13 -25.03 38.74
N GLU A 723 -64.42 -25.27 37.47
CA GLU A 723 -64.88 -24.22 36.57
C GLU A 723 -66.37 -24.33 36.34
N CYS A 724 -67.10 -23.23 36.57
CA CYS A 724 -68.45 -23.07 36.07
C CYS A 724 -68.39 -22.56 34.63
N THR A 725 -68.81 -23.39 33.67
CA THR A 725 -68.78 -23.07 32.24
C THR A 725 -69.91 -22.16 31.79
N THR A 726 -70.94 -21.96 32.62
CA THR A 726 -72.07 -21.08 32.30
C THR A 726 -71.97 -19.69 32.94
N GLU A 727 -71.31 -19.57 34.08
CA GLU A 727 -71.14 -18.31 34.81
C GLU A 727 -69.81 -18.31 35.55
N SER A 728 -68.82 -17.60 35.01
CA SER A 728 -67.44 -17.59 35.51
C SER A 728 -67.31 -17.15 36.97
N GLY A 729 -68.26 -16.34 37.46
CA GLY A 729 -68.31 -15.90 38.86
C GLY A 729 -68.51 -17.04 39.87
N PHE A 730 -68.89 -18.24 39.41
CA PHE A 730 -69.04 -19.43 40.24
C PHE A 730 -67.87 -20.42 40.14
N SER A 731 -66.83 -20.11 39.36
CA SER A 731 -65.60 -20.92 39.33
C SER A 731 -64.79 -20.75 40.61
N SER A 732 -64.14 -21.82 41.06
CA SER A 732 -63.20 -21.75 42.18
C SER A 732 -61.91 -21.04 41.77
N LYS A 733 -61.03 -20.76 42.74
CA LYS A 733 -59.59 -20.66 42.47
C LYS A 733 -58.97 -22.07 42.57
N TRP A 734 -57.69 -22.20 42.25
CA TRP A 734 -56.93 -23.39 42.63
C TRP A 734 -56.98 -23.55 44.15
N GLN A 735 -57.27 -24.77 44.59
CA GLN A 735 -57.41 -25.11 46.01
C GLN A 735 -56.96 -26.54 46.26
N SER A 736 -56.42 -26.82 47.44
CA SER A 736 -56.07 -28.18 47.86
C SER A 736 -57.31 -29.04 48.19
N SER A 737 -58.46 -28.40 48.45
CA SER A 737 -59.71 -29.10 48.72
C SER A 737 -60.30 -29.71 47.44
N ARG A 738 -60.54 -31.02 47.47
CA ARG A 738 -61.32 -31.74 46.45
C ARG A 738 -62.82 -31.48 46.51
N GLN A 739 -63.29 -30.75 47.53
CA GLN A 739 -64.70 -30.34 47.69
C GLN A 739 -64.86 -28.86 47.36
N TYR A 740 -65.91 -28.55 46.60
CA TYR A 740 -66.27 -27.18 46.25
C TYR A 740 -67.76 -26.93 46.47
N SER A 741 -68.08 -25.79 47.08
CA SER A 741 -69.44 -25.34 47.34
C SER A 741 -69.56 -23.85 47.03
N VAL A 742 -70.54 -23.48 46.21
CA VAL A 742 -70.76 -22.08 45.79
C VAL A 742 -72.24 -21.72 45.78
N LEU A 743 -72.58 -20.54 46.29
CA LEU A 743 -73.96 -20.03 46.32
C LEU A 743 -74.41 -19.66 44.90
N ILE A 744 -75.36 -20.42 44.35
CA ILE A 744 -75.94 -20.19 43.01
C ILE A 744 -77.28 -19.44 43.05
N GLY A 745 -77.81 -19.18 44.25
CA GLY A 745 -79.03 -18.42 44.45
C GLY A 745 -80.28 -19.28 44.32
N ARG A 746 -80.88 -19.33 43.13
CA ARG A 746 -82.15 -20.07 42.87
C ARG A 746 -81.87 -21.47 42.36
N SER A 747 -82.81 -22.39 42.56
CA SER A 747 -82.75 -23.71 41.94
C SER A 747 -83.07 -23.68 40.44
N GLY A 748 -82.56 -24.65 39.70
CA GLY A 748 -82.87 -24.89 38.30
C GLY A 748 -82.28 -23.87 37.34
N GLN A 749 -81.18 -23.21 37.71
CA GLN A 749 -80.50 -22.23 36.85
C GLN A 749 -79.64 -22.88 35.75
N GLY A 750 -79.41 -24.20 35.84
CA GLY A 750 -78.71 -24.96 34.80
C GLY A 750 -77.21 -24.70 34.75
N HIS A 751 -76.59 -24.34 35.88
CA HIS A 751 -75.14 -24.14 35.95
C HIS A 751 -74.38 -25.44 35.70
N ARG A 752 -73.29 -25.35 34.93
CA ARG A 752 -72.52 -26.53 34.50
C ARG A 752 -71.08 -26.41 34.96
N PHE A 753 -70.56 -27.46 35.57
CA PHE A 753 -69.22 -27.49 36.12
C PHE A 753 -68.35 -28.56 35.44
N ARG A 754 -67.05 -28.30 35.39
CA ARG A 754 -65.97 -29.28 35.12
C ARG A 754 -64.83 -29.04 36.11
N VAL A 755 -64.02 -30.05 36.37
CA VAL A 755 -62.86 -29.95 37.25
C VAL A 755 -61.60 -30.40 36.54
N LYS A 756 -60.46 -29.81 36.89
CA LYS A 756 -59.12 -30.33 36.57
C LYS A 756 -58.24 -30.26 37.82
N ALA A 757 -57.19 -31.05 37.85
CA ALA A 757 -56.16 -31.00 38.89
C ALA A 757 -54.82 -30.52 38.31
N ARG A 758 -53.92 -30.07 39.17
CA ARG A 758 -52.52 -29.81 38.85
C ARG A 758 -51.62 -30.22 40.00
N ASP A 759 -50.37 -30.54 39.70
CA ASP A 759 -49.36 -30.71 40.73
C ASP A 759 -48.87 -29.36 41.29
N THR A 760 -48.14 -29.43 42.41
CA THR A 760 -47.48 -28.29 43.04
C THR A 760 -45.99 -28.19 42.67
N SER A 761 -45.57 -28.93 41.63
CA SER A 761 -44.22 -28.79 41.08
C SER A 761 -44.06 -27.39 40.47
N PRO A 762 -42.82 -26.90 40.28
CA PRO A 762 -42.59 -25.63 39.58
C PRO A 762 -43.22 -25.56 38.18
N GLY A 763 -43.44 -26.71 37.53
CA GLY A 763 -44.07 -26.82 36.21
C GLY A 763 -45.61 -26.78 36.25
N HIS A 764 -46.24 -26.99 37.41
CA HIS A 764 -47.69 -27.06 37.58
C HIS A 764 -48.37 -27.97 36.55
N ASN A 765 -47.93 -29.23 36.44
CA ASN A 765 -48.44 -30.13 35.41
C ASN A 765 -49.94 -30.37 35.64
N GLU A 766 -50.77 -30.03 34.65
CA GLU A 766 -52.23 -30.06 34.78
C GLU A 766 -52.83 -31.31 34.11
N THR A 767 -53.87 -31.88 34.73
CA THR A 767 -54.68 -32.92 34.11
C THR A 767 -55.55 -32.35 32.99
N GLY A 768 -56.05 -33.24 32.12
CA GLY A 768 -57.23 -32.91 31.30
C GLY A 768 -58.46 -32.59 32.17
N TRP A 769 -59.41 -31.84 31.62
CA TRP A 769 -60.68 -31.55 32.28
C TRP A 769 -61.58 -32.79 32.39
N SER A 770 -62.36 -32.87 33.46
CA SER A 770 -63.48 -33.79 33.59
C SER A 770 -64.57 -33.51 32.56
N SER A 771 -65.52 -34.44 32.45
CA SER A 771 -66.78 -34.19 31.77
C SER A 771 -67.52 -32.98 32.39
N VAL A 772 -68.21 -32.22 31.54
CA VAL A 772 -69.03 -31.08 31.96
C VAL A 772 -70.39 -31.58 32.43
N VAL A 773 -70.71 -31.38 33.69
CA VAL A 773 -71.95 -31.86 34.32
C VAL A 773 -72.78 -30.67 34.83
N MET A 774 -74.10 -30.75 34.66
CA MET A 774 -75.04 -29.73 35.13
C MET A 774 -75.42 -29.99 36.59
N ALA A 775 -75.36 -28.97 37.45
CA ALA A 775 -75.89 -29.06 38.81
C ALA A 775 -77.41 -29.29 38.77
N ARG A 776 -77.88 -30.33 39.47
CA ARG A 776 -79.30 -30.73 39.51
C ARG A 776 -79.84 -30.86 40.90
#